data_AF-A0A6C0EDY1-F1
#
_entry.id   AF-A0A6C0EDY1-F1
#
_cell.length_a   1.000
_cell.length_b   1.000
_cell.length_c   1.000
_cell.angle_alpha   90.00
_cell.angle_beta   90.00
_cell.angle_gamma   90.00
#
_symmetry.space_group_name_H-M   'P 1'
#
loop_
_entity.id
_entity.type
_entity.pdbx_description
1 polymer ?
#
loop_
_entity_poly.entity_id
_entity_poly.type
_entity_poly.pdbx_seq_one_letter_code
_entity_poly.pdbx_strand_id
1 'polypeptide(L)'
;MEILYDELIDNPLTSNVSLIYFDESSESNIEISYENISKYFKYIFILIKKNNYIITSDFYNYKISKKLYDEVSDNLILYRCSVNILKNKMHYNNILILNNENLLKYNIFNYKLNNKNIVLPILNIEFSNIIQYLEQYDINYTLNNFYNLKILNNYFQYNDTYSTNNYLCNFINNLNESNYWINCKSIYPITNYFTRRKFVIQLSRMADNNLADIIKTKVINQLDIKPHKNSDHNSENNNEIDYLNEINSKNNFIDISCSIDKKIINNDFVDISDQDMNLNFTKNDINNLFNHLDIKQKYLLFSHLIISKKYCHLVVNNIYLLKMMDETLKKFSSLFRYLLSYAWISFYSDECIKKSNVVTTDDFIFDINTAAALPLFSFDHTKPKENPYMPILVRDWELKPLENFCGIPEYCNSKYNNQGICNLEQFQERLNIFCTGKINFNIFENFDFQKYNVAISGSVMTACIQKSHPLLSRFKIINNNESYYSELYNNYFDEYYSKSDVDIIFKATNEIIFYKNAKIFYDHITNNICKFNNLNNKKDIKFVVNKIGYLFVSEEFINKNINLDNSNKIQYIIDNINNIEIKNIFRPFYEKMIEENYHKLILEYSDNLDEMINSYPEIFKKDINIDFKIYINKNKSNNQNLELKYTYKFHIISKYIKHNLELFSIINEDFFGVVTNFHMPCVRAYYNGNNVYLTPSCITAHLTYMNIDYKYITGTKDPCEIINKNRLRGFGTWLNKNEIQLMIKYCSNVPYWKNLYSDYIVGPISLNHKLFRPRLYNIDYNVENQNSNSDNLQLNDKYNNINLGDVIYKPNKIIPKVTNNLINFSKLLAIDSWGRIIPVKKWIILTTWNMYNEI
;
A
#
# COMPACT_ATOMS: atom_id res chain seq x y z
N MET A 1 25.26 -38.81 76.38
CA MET A 1 25.77 -37.93 75.32
C MET A 1 25.51 -38.62 74.00
N GLU A 2 24.40 -38.29 73.34
CA GLU A 2 24.24 -38.56 71.90
C GLU A 2 24.59 -37.25 71.19
N ILE A 3 25.66 -37.27 70.40
CA ILE A 3 26.02 -36.16 69.52
C ILE A 3 25.11 -36.26 68.30
N LEU A 4 24.12 -35.39 68.22
CA LEU A 4 23.33 -35.16 67.01
C LEU A 4 24.29 -34.69 65.92
N TYR A 5 24.58 -35.57 64.96
CA TYR A 5 25.21 -35.15 63.71
C TYR A 5 24.17 -34.34 62.91
N ASP A 6 24.45 -33.06 62.67
CA ASP A 6 23.68 -32.27 61.72
C ASP A 6 23.77 -32.92 60.33
N GLU A 7 22.62 -33.26 59.75
CA GLU A 7 22.51 -33.83 58.39
C GLU A 7 23.09 -32.81 57.39
N LEU A 8 24.23 -33.13 56.78
CA LEU A 8 24.85 -32.29 55.74
C LEU A 8 24.21 -32.60 54.38
N ILE A 9 23.73 -31.56 53.70
CA ILE A 9 23.17 -31.63 52.34
C ILE A 9 24.08 -30.89 51.35
N ASP A 10 24.01 -31.25 50.08
CA ASP A 10 24.61 -30.46 49.00
C ASP A 10 23.81 -29.17 48.82
N ASN A 11 24.51 -28.04 48.77
CA ASN A 11 23.87 -26.73 48.70
C ASN A 11 23.47 -26.39 47.26
N PRO A 12 22.17 -26.38 46.93
CA PRO A 12 21.69 -26.17 45.56
C PRO A 12 21.95 -24.75 45.06
N LEU A 13 22.34 -23.81 45.94
CA LEU A 13 22.63 -22.42 45.60
C LEU A 13 24.11 -22.16 45.27
N THR A 14 24.95 -23.20 45.23
CA THR A 14 26.41 -23.07 45.01
C THR A 14 26.94 -23.87 43.82
N SER A 15 26.10 -24.73 43.21
CA SER A 15 26.50 -25.56 42.07
C SER A 15 26.38 -24.79 40.75
N ASN A 16 27.50 -24.42 40.14
CA ASN A 16 27.54 -23.95 38.75
C ASN A 16 27.40 -25.15 37.80
N VAL A 17 26.22 -25.35 37.24
CA VAL A 17 25.98 -26.36 36.20
C VAL A 17 26.18 -25.69 34.84
N SER A 18 26.87 -26.38 33.93
CA SER A 18 26.97 -25.96 32.54
C SER A 18 25.58 -25.73 31.95
N LEU A 19 25.43 -24.60 31.26
CA LEU A 19 24.17 -24.05 30.79
C LEU A 19 23.65 -24.84 29.57
N ILE A 20 23.19 -26.09 29.72
CA ILE A 20 22.69 -26.90 28.60
C ILE A 20 21.15 -27.00 28.66
N TYR A 21 20.48 -26.46 27.64
CA TYR A 21 19.02 -26.47 27.45
C TYR A 21 18.64 -27.36 26.26
N PHE A 22 17.60 -28.19 26.40
CA PHE A 22 17.12 -29.03 25.29
C PHE A 22 16.07 -28.27 24.48
N ASP A 23 16.37 -27.97 23.22
CA ASP A 23 15.47 -27.28 22.31
C ASP A 23 14.59 -28.32 21.58
N GLU A 24 13.32 -28.39 21.97
CA GLU A 24 12.34 -29.32 21.40
C GLU A 24 12.13 -29.12 19.90
N SER A 25 12.37 -27.91 19.38
CA SER A 25 12.20 -27.61 17.95
C SER A 25 13.35 -28.15 17.08
N SER A 26 14.52 -28.35 17.67
CA SER A 26 15.72 -28.84 16.98
C SER A 26 16.23 -30.19 17.49
N GLU A 27 15.50 -30.83 18.42
CA GLU A 27 15.84 -32.08 19.11
C GLU A 27 17.30 -32.13 19.59
N SER A 28 17.82 -31.01 20.10
CA SER A 28 19.24 -30.89 20.43
C SER A 28 19.50 -30.12 21.71
N ASN A 29 20.60 -30.48 22.37
CA ASN A 29 21.12 -29.80 23.55
C ASN A 29 21.91 -28.56 23.11
N ILE A 30 21.44 -27.38 23.51
CA ILE A 30 22.01 -26.08 23.20
C ILE A 30 22.65 -25.50 24.45
N GLU A 31 23.87 -25.00 24.32
CA GLU A 31 24.52 -24.22 25.38
C GLU A 31 23.91 -22.81 25.43
N ILE A 32 23.33 -22.44 26.57
CA ILE A 32 22.82 -21.10 26.82
C ILE A 32 24.00 -20.16 27.02
N SER A 33 24.13 -19.21 26.12
CA SER A 33 25.13 -18.15 26.11
C SER A 33 24.46 -16.80 26.33
N TYR A 34 25.28 -15.77 26.57
CA TYR A 34 24.83 -14.39 26.68
C TYR A 34 24.03 -13.93 25.44
N GLU A 35 24.29 -14.52 24.26
CA GLU A 35 23.66 -14.13 23.00
C GLU A 35 22.31 -14.82 22.75
N ASN A 36 22.05 -15.98 23.35
CA ASN A 36 20.85 -16.77 23.06
C ASN A 36 19.89 -16.93 24.26
N ILE A 37 20.28 -16.55 25.48
CA ILE A 37 19.46 -16.71 26.70
C ILE A 37 18.07 -16.07 26.60
N SER A 38 17.96 -14.90 25.95
CA SER A 38 16.70 -14.19 25.75
C SER A 38 15.75 -14.88 24.75
N LYS A 39 16.25 -15.83 23.96
CA LYS A 39 15.44 -16.65 23.04
C LYS A 39 14.67 -17.75 23.80
N TYR A 40 15.25 -18.25 24.89
CA TYR A 40 14.73 -19.40 25.65
C TYR A 40 14.03 -18.99 26.96
N PHE A 41 14.43 -17.85 27.55
CA PHE A 41 13.88 -17.38 28.83
C PHE A 41 13.41 -15.92 28.72
N LYS A 42 12.10 -15.71 28.89
CA LYS A 42 11.47 -14.37 28.91
C LYS A 42 11.71 -13.64 30.24
N TYR A 43 11.83 -14.40 31.33
CA TYR A 43 11.99 -13.89 32.69
C TYR A 43 13.06 -14.69 33.43
N ILE A 44 13.65 -14.05 34.44
CA ILE A 44 14.53 -14.68 35.42
C ILE A 44 13.90 -14.52 36.82
N PHE A 45 14.16 -15.46 37.70
CA PHE A 45 13.78 -15.34 39.11
C PHE A 45 14.96 -14.88 39.95
N ILE A 46 14.74 -13.94 40.85
CA ILE A 46 15.77 -13.43 41.75
C ILE A 46 15.46 -13.94 43.15
N LEU A 47 16.41 -14.65 43.75
CA LEU A 47 16.29 -15.16 45.11
C LEU A 47 16.90 -14.13 46.06
N ILE A 48 16.08 -13.55 46.95
CA ILE A 48 16.43 -12.35 47.73
C ILE A 48 16.02 -12.56 49.19
N LYS A 49 16.73 -11.93 50.13
CA LYS A 49 16.33 -11.91 51.54
C LYS A 49 15.08 -11.08 51.76
N LYS A 50 14.14 -11.60 52.55
CA LYS A 50 12.92 -10.89 52.96
C LYS A 50 13.22 -9.67 53.81
N ASN A 51 14.11 -9.81 54.79
CA ASN A 51 14.48 -8.80 55.79
C ASN A 51 16.01 -8.66 55.87
N ASN A 52 16.49 -7.59 56.50
CA ASN A 52 17.91 -7.36 56.75
C ASN A 52 18.45 -8.27 57.87
N TYR A 53 18.91 -9.47 57.51
CA TYR A 53 19.69 -10.35 58.38
C TYR A 53 21.01 -10.74 57.72
N ILE A 54 22.00 -11.07 58.55
CA ILE A 54 23.33 -11.52 58.12
C ILE A 54 23.26 -13.02 57.88
N ILE A 55 23.56 -13.44 56.65
CA ILE A 55 23.76 -14.86 56.32
C ILE A 55 25.20 -15.20 56.69
N THR A 56 25.39 -16.26 57.47
CA THR A 56 26.72 -16.73 57.87
C THR A 56 27.50 -17.23 56.66
N SER A 57 28.83 -17.10 56.70
CA SER A 57 29.72 -17.57 55.61
C SER A 57 29.53 -19.05 55.29
N ASP A 58 29.16 -19.84 56.31
CA ASP A 58 28.94 -21.29 56.19
C ASP A 58 27.78 -21.63 55.24
N PHE A 59 26.86 -20.69 55.01
CA PHE A 59 25.76 -20.88 54.06
C PHE A 59 26.24 -20.96 52.60
N TYR A 60 27.42 -20.43 52.28
CA TYR A 60 27.96 -20.47 50.91
C TYR A 60 28.84 -21.69 50.66
N ASN A 61 28.96 -22.60 51.63
CA ASN A 61 29.70 -23.83 51.46
C ASN A 61 28.93 -24.81 50.57
N TYR A 62 29.68 -25.61 49.79
CA TYR A 62 29.14 -26.66 48.93
C TYR A 62 28.34 -27.71 49.72
N LYS A 63 28.76 -28.01 50.95
CA LYS A 63 27.99 -28.81 51.92
C LYS A 63 27.56 -27.93 53.09
N ILE A 64 26.28 -28.00 53.43
CA ILE A 64 25.66 -27.18 54.48
C ILE A 64 24.80 -28.06 55.39
N SER A 65 24.70 -27.73 56.69
CA SER A 65 23.74 -28.42 57.55
C SER A 65 22.31 -28.08 57.12
N LYS A 66 21.46 -29.10 57.07
CA LYS A 66 20.04 -28.96 56.72
C LYS A 66 19.33 -27.92 57.58
N LYS A 67 19.65 -27.88 58.86
CA LYS A 67 19.14 -26.89 59.81
C LYS A 67 19.49 -25.45 59.41
N LEU A 68 20.76 -25.17 59.08
CA LEU A 68 21.18 -23.84 58.63
C LEU A 68 20.58 -23.48 57.27
N TYR A 69 20.44 -24.46 56.38
CA TYR A 69 19.80 -24.26 55.08
C TYR A 69 18.33 -23.88 55.22
N ASP A 70 17.57 -24.57 56.07
CA ASP A 70 16.15 -24.31 56.30
C ASP A 70 15.94 -22.95 57.00
N GLU A 71 16.73 -22.64 58.04
CA GLU A 71 16.66 -21.34 58.74
C GLU A 71 16.87 -20.13 57.80
N VAL A 72 17.85 -20.22 56.90
CA VAL A 72 18.09 -19.16 55.92
C VAL A 72 17.01 -19.18 54.84
N SER A 73 16.59 -20.36 54.37
CA SER A 73 15.59 -20.54 53.31
C SER A 73 14.24 -19.92 53.63
N ASP A 74 13.76 -20.05 54.88
CA ASP A 74 12.48 -19.50 55.33
C ASP A 74 12.41 -17.96 55.23
N ASN A 75 13.58 -17.32 55.15
CA ASN A 75 13.71 -15.88 55.04
C ASN A 75 14.08 -15.42 53.61
N LEU A 76 14.05 -16.31 52.62
CA LEU A 76 14.24 -15.99 51.22
C LEU A 76 12.91 -15.92 50.46
N ILE A 77 12.87 -15.05 49.46
CA ILE A 77 11.73 -14.90 48.57
C ILE A 77 12.18 -14.94 47.12
N LEU A 78 11.31 -15.44 46.27
CA LEU A 78 11.50 -15.49 44.82
C LEU A 78 10.79 -14.31 44.17
N TYR A 79 11.50 -13.44 43.48
CA TYR A 79 10.95 -12.30 42.74
C TYR A 79 11.17 -12.44 41.24
N ARG A 80 10.14 -12.22 40.41
CA ARG A 80 10.26 -12.32 38.95
C ARG A 80 10.76 -11.00 38.38
N CYS A 81 11.83 -11.04 37.58
CA CYS A 81 12.42 -9.87 36.93
C CYS A 81 12.70 -10.13 35.44
N SER A 82 12.83 -9.06 34.68
CA SER A 82 13.24 -9.10 33.27
C SER A 82 14.62 -9.72 33.07
N VAL A 83 14.76 -10.54 32.02
CA VAL A 83 16.06 -11.09 31.59
C VAL A 83 17.10 -9.99 31.26
N ASN A 84 16.65 -8.75 31.04
CA ASN A 84 17.52 -7.58 30.83
C ASN A 84 18.53 -7.34 31.97
N ILE A 85 18.23 -7.78 33.20
CA ILE A 85 19.17 -7.67 34.32
C ILE A 85 20.50 -8.38 34.04
N LEU A 86 20.49 -9.42 33.21
CA LEU A 86 21.66 -10.20 32.82
C LEU A 86 22.61 -9.46 31.88
N LYS A 87 22.23 -8.28 31.35
CA LYS A 87 23.19 -7.38 30.66
C LYS A 87 24.33 -6.96 31.59
N ASN A 88 24.11 -6.99 32.90
CA ASN A 88 25.18 -6.89 33.86
C ASN A 88 25.95 -8.22 33.89
N LYS A 89 27.22 -8.19 33.48
CA LYS A 89 28.09 -9.36 33.42
C LYS A 89 28.24 -10.08 34.76
N MET A 90 28.20 -9.35 35.88
CA MET A 90 28.27 -9.95 37.21
C MET A 90 27.00 -10.76 37.53
N HIS A 91 25.84 -10.29 37.08
CA HIS A 91 24.58 -11.02 37.25
C HIS A 91 24.56 -12.26 36.38
N TYR A 92 24.96 -12.15 35.11
CA TYR A 92 25.05 -13.29 34.20
C TYR A 92 25.96 -14.40 34.74
N ASN A 93 27.13 -14.06 35.28
CA ASN A 93 28.09 -15.05 35.77
C ASN A 93 27.63 -15.79 37.04
N ASN A 94 26.60 -15.28 37.73
CA ASN A 94 26.13 -15.81 39.01
C ASN A 94 24.74 -16.48 38.90
N ILE A 95 24.25 -16.73 37.68
CA ILE A 95 22.96 -17.42 37.51
C ILE A 95 23.07 -18.90 37.82
N LEU A 96 21.96 -19.46 38.30
CA LEU A 96 21.76 -20.87 38.60
C LEU A 96 20.55 -21.39 37.82
N ILE A 97 20.52 -22.69 37.51
CA ILE A 97 19.30 -23.35 37.02
C ILE A 97 18.75 -24.22 38.13
N LEU A 98 17.54 -23.91 38.59
CA LEU A 98 16.84 -24.68 39.62
C LEU A 98 15.52 -25.22 39.09
N ASN A 99 15.20 -26.44 39.49
CA ASN A 99 13.92 -27.05 39.18
C ASN A 99 12.79 -26.44 40.03
N ASN A 100 11.55 -26.60 39.58
CA ASN A 100 10.37 -26.13 40.31
C ASN A 100 10.34 -26.63 41.77
N GLU A 101 10.64 -27.91 42.02
CA GLU A 101 10.65 -28.51 43.37
C GLU A 101 11.54 -27.74 44.35
N ASN A 102 12.73 -27.31 43.90
CA ASN A 102 13.68 -26.55 44.73
C ASN A 102 13.23 -25.11 45.00
N LEU A 103 12.37 -24.56 44.14
CA LEU A 103 11.96 -23.15 44.17
C LEU A 103 10.61 -22.91 44.82
N LEU A 104 9.76 -23.93 44.92
CA LEU A 104 8.39 -23.80 45.43
C LEU A 104 8.33 -23.15 46.81
N LYS A 105 9.26 -23.50 47.71
CA LYS A 105 9.30 -22.92 49.07
C LYS A 105 9.57 -21.41 49.12
N TYR A 106 10.19 -20.84 48.08
CA TYR A 106 10.49 -19.40 48.00
C TYR A 106 9.40 -18.62 47.24
N ASN A 107 8.46 -19.32 46.58
CA ASN A 107 7.52 -18.76 45.61
C ASN A 107 6.28 -18.13 46.25
N ILE A 108 6.48 -17.18 47.16
CA ILE A 108 5.40 -16.51 47.92
C ILE A 108 4.39 -15.80 46.99
N PHE A 109 4.83 -15.36 45.81
CA PHE A 109 4.00 -14.65 44.82
C PHE A 109 3.27 -15.58 43.83
N ASN A 110 3.33 -16.91 44.02
CA ASN A 110 2.66 -17.91 43.18
C ASN A 110 2.97 -17.80 41.69
N TYR A 111 4.22 -17.53 41.32
CA TYR A 111 4.63 -17.54 39.92
C TYR A 111 4.56 -18.94 39.32
N LYS A 112 4.24 -19.04 38.02
CA LYS A 112 4.32 -20.29 37.27
C LYS A 112 5.80 -20.66 37.06
N LEU A 113 6.24 -21.77 37.67
CA LEU A 113 7.60 -22.30 37.56
C LEU A 113 7.66 -23.42 36.52
N ASN A 114 8.68 -23.40 35.67
CA ASN A 114 8.96 -24.45 34.69
C ASN A 114 9.80 -25.58 35.32
N ASN A 115 10.02 -26.67 34.59
CA ASN A 115 10.88 -27.77 35.06
C ASN A 115 12.33 -27.33 35.31
N LYS A 116 12.83 -26.35 34.54
CA LYS A 116 14.12 -25.68 34.74
C LYS A 116 13.90 -24.17 34.70
N ASN A 117 14.34 -23.45 35.73
CA ASN A 117 14.19 -22.00 35.84
C ASN A 117 15.56 -21.36 36.05
N ILE A 118 15.81 -20.21 35.40
CA ILE A 118 17.01 -19.42 35.68
C ILE A 118 16.76 -18.60 36.94
N VAL A 119 17.72 -18.64 37.85
CA VAL A 119 17.67 -18.02 39.16
C VAL A 119 18.93 -17.20 39.40
N LEU A 120 18.79 -15.96 39.82
CA LEU A 120 19.89 -15.09 40.24
C LEU A 120 19.82 -14.89 41.76
N PRO A 121 20.69 -15.54 42.56
CA PRO A 121 20.75 -15.29 43.99
C PRO A 121 21.38 -13.93 44.29
N ILE A 122 20.63 -13.03 44.92
CA ILE A 122 21.12 -11.77 45.47
C ILE A 122 20.82 -11.73 46.97
N LEU A 123 21.69 -12.39 47.72
CA LEU A 123 21.49 -12.66 49.15
C LEU A 123 22.13 -11.59 50.06
N ASN A 124 22.78 -10.57 49.49
CA ASN A 124 23.47 -9.54 50.27
C ASN A 124 22.58 -8.35 50.62
N ILE A 125 21.44 -8.21 49.93
CA ILE A 125 20.54 -7.05 50.05
C ILE A 125 19.13 -7.59 50.39
N GLU A 126 18.36 -6.86 51.19
CA GLU A 126 16.95 -7.18 51.46
C GLU A 126 16.03 -6.71 50.32
N PHE A 127 14.86 -7.33 50.23
CA PHE A 127 13.89 -7.11 49.17
C PHE A 127 13.46 -5.65 49.01
N SER A 128 13.15 -4.96 50.11
CA SER A 128 12.75 -3.54 50.13
C SER A 128 13.79 -2.62 49.49
N ASN A 129 15.07 -2.93 49.65
CA ASN A 129 16.18 -2.08 49.17
C ASN A 129 16.58 -2.38 47.73
N ILE A 130 16.40 -3.63 47.27
CA ILE A 130 16.77 -4.00 45.91
C ILE A 130 15.66 -3.71 44.90
N ILE A 131 14.40 -3.57 45.31
CA ILE A 131 13.28 -3.46 44.38
C ILE A 131 13.44 -2.27 43.41
N GLN A 132 13.88 -1.10 43.88
CA GLN A 132 14.15 0.06 43.01
C GLN A 132 15.26 -0.23 41.98
N TYR A 133 16.28 -1.00 42.38
CA TYR A 133 17.33 -1.46 41.49
C TYR A 133 16.81 -2.50 40.47
N LEU A 134 15.81 -3.31 40.82
CA LEU A 134 15.19 -4.27 39.89
C LEU A 134 14.23 -3.58 38.91
N GLU A 135 13.47 -2.61 39.41
CA GLU A 135 12.50 -1.83 38.64
C GLU A 135 13.13 -1.16 37.42
N GLN A 136 14.39 -0.70 37.50
CA GLN A 136 15.08 -0.11 36.35
C GLN A 136 15.23 -1.08 35.16
N TYR A 137 15.18 -2.39 35.41
CA TYR A 137 15.22 -3.46 34.40
C TYR A 137 13.82 -3.95 33.98
N ASP A 138 12.80 -3.66 34.80
CA ASP A 138 11.40 -4.05 34.60
C ASP A 138 10.54 -2.97 33.91
N ILE A 139 11.08 -1.77 33.63
CA ILE A 139 10.31 -0.73 32.91
C ILE A 139 10.02 -1.17 31.46
N ASN A 140 8.86 -1.75 31.27
CA ASN A 140 8.25 -1.94 29.96
C ASN A 140 7.65 -0.59 29.53
N TYR A 141 8.46 0.26 28.90
CA TYR A 141 7.99 1.48 28.24
C TYR A 141 7.10 1.14 27.05
N THR A 142 5.86 0.75 27.29
CA THR A 142 4.88 0.42 26.24
C THR A 142 3.76 1.44 26.22
N LEU A 143 3.11 1.59 25.07
CA LEU A 143 1.95 2.47 24.94
C LEU A 143 0.83 2.05 25.89
N ASN A 144 0.66 0.75 26.12
CA ASN A 144 -0.31 0.21 27.08
C ASN A 144 -0.06 0.71 28.50
N ASN A 145 1.18 0.61 28.96
CA ASN A 145 1.55 1.07 30.30
C ASN A 145 1.42 2.60 30.43
N PHE A 146 1.78 3.35 29.39
CA PHE A 146 1.59 4.81 29.36
C PHE A 146 0.11 5.20 29.44
N TYR A 147 -0.74 4.54 28.65
CA TYR A 147 -2.18 4.78 28.62
C TYR A 147 -2.82 4.49 29.98
N ASN A 148 -2.53 3.33 30.57
CA ASN A 148 -3.05 2.95 31.90
C ASN A 148 -2.59 3.94 32.98
N LEU A 149 -1.32 4.35 32.93
CA LEU A 149 -0.77 5.33 33.87
C LEU A 149 -1.48 6.69 33.75
N LYS A 150 -1.78 7.15 32.53
CA LYS A 150 -2.54 8.39 32.32
C LYS A 150 -4.00 8.29 32.77
N ILE A 151 -4.65 7.15 32.55
CA ILE A 151 -6.00 6.89 33.09
C ILE A 151 -5.99 6.96 34.61
N LEU A 152 -5.02 6.32 35.27
CA LEU A 152 -4.91 6.32 36.72
C LEU A 152 -4.63 7.72 37.27
N ASN A 153 -3.73 8.49 36.65
CA ASN A 153 -3.47 9.88 37.06
C ASN A 153 -4.74 10.74 36.98
N ASN A 154 -5.53 10.57 35.91
CA ASN A 154 -6.82 11.25 35.77
C ASN A 154 -7.82 10.80 36.84
N TYR A 155 -7.93 9.50 37.09
CA TYR A 155 -8.84 8.93 38.09
C TYR A 155 -8.54 9.47 39.50
N PHE A 156 -7.26 9.52 39.88
CA PHE A 156 -6.83 10.02 41.19
C PHE A 156 -6.73 11.55 41.26
N GLN A 157 -7.13 12.28 40.21
CA GLN A 157 -6.99 13.74 40.11
C GLN A 157 -5.58 14.22 40.44
N TYR A 158 -4.57 13.42 40.09
CA TYR A 158 -3.19 13.75 40.37
C TYR A 158 -2.76 14.88 39.43
N ASN A 159 -2.76 16.11 39.95
CA ASN A 159 -2.39 17.29 39.18
C ASN A 159 -0.96 17.14 38.64
N ASP A 160 -0.79 17.47 37.36
CA ASP A 160 0.46 17.41 36.60
C ASP A 160 1.56 18.29 37.25
N THR A 161 2.24 17.76 38.28
CA THR A 161 3.43 18.40 38.85
C THR A 161 4.60 18.33 37.87
N TYR A 162 5.57 19.23 38.01
CA TYR A 162 6.76 19.26 37.14
C TYR A 162 7.51 17.91 37.11
N SER A 163 7.63 17.23 38.25
CA SER A 163 8.28 15.92 38.35
C SER A 163 7.48 14.84 37.61
N THR A 164 6.16 14.81 37.74
CA THR A 164 5.29 13.87 37.05
C THR A 164 5.31 14.11 35.53
N ASN A 165 5.24 15.36 35.08
CA ASN A 165 5.35 15.70 33.66
C ASN A 165 6.69 15.28 33.06
N ASN A 166 7.79 15.48 33.78
CA ASN A 166 9.10 15.02 33.33
C ASN A 166 9.18 13.49 33.27
N TYR A 167 8.63 12.79 34.25
CA TYR A 167 8.53 11.33 34.22
C TYR A 167 7.75 10.84 33.00
N LEU A 168 6.58 11.43 32.74
CA LEU A 168 5.73 11.11 31.59
C LEU A 168 6.43 11.38 30.25
N CYS A 169 7.09 12.53 30.12
CA CYS A 169 7.88 12.86 28.93
C CYS A 169 9.02 11.84 28.72
N ASN A 170 9.72 11.47 29.80
CA ASN A 170 10.77 10.44 29.75
C ASN A 170 10.19 9.07 29.37
N PHE A 171 9.00 8.73 29.88
CA PHE A 171 8.30 7.50 29.52
C PHE A 171 8.03 7.44 28.01
N ILE A 172 7.45 8.52 27.45
CA ILE A 172 7.15 8.62 26.02
C ILE A 172 8.42 8.47 25.17
N ASN A 173 9.52 9.13 25.56
CA ASN A 173 10.78 9.08 24.82
C ASN A 173 11.38 7.66 24.73
N ASN A 174 11.10 6.83 25.74
CA ASN A 174 11.63 5.48 25.83
C ASN A 174 10.65 4.40 25.30
N LEU A 175 9.52 4.79 24.67
CA LEU A 175 8.55 3.83 24.14
C LEU A 175 9.20 2.77 23.23
N ASN A 176 9.00 1.51 23.58
CA ASN A 176 9.56 0.34 22.91
C ASN A 176 9.06 0.23 21.47
N GLU A 177 7.79 0.54 21.23
CA GLU A 177 7.14 0.41 19.93
C GLU A 177 7.67 1.44 18.90
N SER A 178 8.40 2.46 19.36
CA SER A 178 9.08 3.45 18.51
C SER A 178 10.51 3.06 18.13
N ASN A 179 11.02 1.92 18.62
CA ASN A 179 12.40 1.49 18.39
C ASN A 179 12.59 0.64 17.13
N TYR A 180 11.51 0.29 16.41
CA TYR A 180 11.55 -0.58 15.23
C TYR A 180 12.59 -0.13 14.19
N TRP A 181 12.55 1.17 13.82
CA TRP A 181 13.43 1.73 12.80
C TRP A 181 14.86 2.01 13.27
N ILE A 182 15.20 1.78 14.55
CA ILE A 182 16.58 1.93 15.03
C ILE A 182 17.46 0.78 14.52
N ASN A 183 16.90 -0.43 14.44
CA ASN A 183 17.62 -1.66 14.10
C ASN A 183 17.00 -2.38 12.89
N CYS A 184 16.36 -1.66 11.96
CA CYS A 184 15.67 -2.26 10.82
C CYS A 184 16.64 -3.07 9.94
N LYS A 185 16.43 -4.40 9.91
CA LYS A 185 17.21 -5.37 9.10
C LYS A 185 16.37 -6.10 8.03
N SER A 186 15.07 -5.82 7.96
CA SER A 186 14.09 -6.66 7.25
C SER A 186 13.75 -6.19 5.83
N ILE A 187 14.07 -4.95 5.47
CA ILE A 187 13.74 -4.35 4.16
C ILE A 187 15.02 -3.92 3.45
N TYR A 188 15.25 -4.46 2.26
CA TYR A 188 16.44 -4.21 1.44
C TYR A 188 16.15 -3.34 0.22
N PRO A 189 17.16 -2.70 -0.39
CA PRO A 189 16.98 -1.99 -1.65
C PRO A 189 16.47 -2.93 -2.76
N ILE A 190 15.47 -2.49 -3.52
CA ILE A 190 14.90 -3.25 -4.65
C ILE A 190 15.66 -3.03 -5.96
N THR A 191 16.83 -2.40 -5.91
CA THR A 191 17.51 -1.91 -7.12
C THR A 191 17.78 -3.01 -8.15
N ASN A 192 18.18 -4.20 -7.72
CA ASN A 192 18.43 -5.32 -8.62
C ASN A 192 17.16 -5.83 -9.31
N TYR A 193 16.01 -5.78 -8.62
CA TYR A 193 14.72 -6.11 -9.22
C TYR A 193 14.32 -5.01 -10.20
N PHE A 194 14.42 -3.75 -9.78
CA PHE A 194 14.08 -2.58 -10.60
C PHE A 194 14.85 -2.55 -11.92
N THR A 195 16.17 -2.78 -11.92
CA THR A 195 17.00 -2.77 -13.14
C THR A 195 16.70 -3.92 -14.09
N ARG A 196 16.17 -5.04 -13.57
CA ARG A 196 15.76 -6.21 -14.37
C ARG A 196 14.33 -6.14 -14.88
N ARG A 197 13.51 -5.20 -14.38
CA ARG A 197 12.13 -5.00 -14.84
C ARG A 197 12.10 -4.70 -16.34
N LYS A 198 11.07 -5.19 -17.04
CA LYS A 198 10.86 -4.95 -18.46
C LYS A 198 9.37 -4.75 -18.73
N PHE A 199 9.05 -4.02 -19.79
CA PHE A 199 7.69 -3.99 -20.31
C PHE A 199 7.34 -5.31 -20.98
N VAL A 200 6.16 -5.84 -20.66
CA VAL A 200 5.58 -7.00 -21.33
C VAL A 200 4.67 -6.48 -22.44
N ILE A 201 5.18 -6.45 -23.67
CA ILE A 201 4.41 -6.00 -24.85
C ILE A 201 3.87 -7.23 -25.58
N GLN A 202 2.54 -7.37 -25.59
CA GLN A 202 1.86 -8.45 -26.29
C GLN A 202 1.35 -7.96 -27.65
N LEU A 203 2.27 -7.87 -28.63
CA LEU A 203 1.98 -7.37 -29.98
C LEU A 203 0.82 -8.10 -30.65
N SER A 204 0.75 -9.42 -30.46
CA SER A 204 -0.32 -10.24 -31.04
C SER A 204 -1.70 -9.85 -30.53
N ARG A 205 -1.82 -9.17 -29.38
CA ARG A 205 -3.08 -8.76 -28.74
C ARG A 205 -3.54 -7.34 -29.04
N MET A 206 -2.75 -6.60 -29.80
CA MET A 206 -3.13 -5.25 -30.23
C MET A 206 -4.22 -5.32 -31.29
N ALA A 207 -5.21 -4.42 -31.19
CA ALA A 207 -6.28 -4.32 -32.18
C ALA A 207 -5.82 -3.68 -33.50
N ASP A 208 -4.80 -2.81 -33.43
CA ASP A 208 -4.24 -2.11 -34.59
C ASP A 208 -2.98 -2.84 -35.09
N ASN A 209 -3.13 -3.60 -36.18
CA ASN A 209 -2.04 -4.36 -36.79
C ASN A 209 -0.92 -3.46 -37.32
N ASN A 210 -1.24 -2.27 -37.84
CA ASN A 210 -0.22 -1.34 -38.34
C ASN A 210 0.61 -0.80 -37.18
N LEU A 211 -0.02 -0.46 -36.05
CA LEU A 211 0.67 -0.07 -34.84
C LEU A 211 1.54 -1.21 -34.29
N ALA A 212 1.01 -2.43 -34.26
CA ALA A 212 1.76 -3.61 -33.84
C ALA A 212 3.02 -3.82 -34.69
N ASP A 213 2.92 -3.68 -36.02
CA ASP A 213 4.05 -3.77 -36.93
C ASP A 213 5.07 -2.65 -36.73
N ILE A 214 4.62 -1.41 -36.50
CA ILE A 214 5.51 -0.28 -36.16
C ILE A 214 6.28 -0.60 -34.88
N ILE A 215 5.62 -1.07 -33.83
CA ILE A 215 6.27 -1.38 -32.55
C ILE A 215 7.25 -2.54 -32.73
N LYS A 216 6.87 -3.59 -33.46
CA LYS A 216 7.75 -4.73 -33.75
C LYS A 216 9.02 -4.29 -34.48
N THR A 217 8.85 -3.60 -35.61
CA THR A 217 9.93 -3.29 -36.54
C THR A 217 10.81 -2.12 -36.10
N LYS A 218 10.21 -1.05 -35.57
CA LYS A 218 10.92 0.21 -35.26
C LYS A 218 11.25 0.38 -33.78
N VAL A 219 10.52 -0.27 -32.87
CA VAL A 219 10.72 -0.10 -31.43
C VAL A 219 11.51 -1.27 -30.84
N ILE A 220 11.02 -2.51 -31.03
CA ILE A 220 11.61 -3.72 -30.42
C ILE A 220 12.88 -4.15 -31.18
N ASN A 221 12.78 -4.41 -32.49
CA ASN A 221 13.90 -4.97 -33.27
C ASN A 221 15.15 -4.09 -33.29
N GLN A 222 15.00 -2.77 -33.13
CA GLN A 222 16.13 -1.83 -33.15
C GLN A 222 16.88 -1.72 -31.80
N LEU A 223 16.37 -2.27 -30.70
CA LEU A 223 17.01 -2.15 -29.39
C LEU A 223 18.01 -3.28 -29.08
N ASP A 224 18.24 -4.23 -29.99
CA ASP A 224 18.84 -5.54 -29.67
C ASP A 224 18.19 -6.21 -28.44
N ILE A 225 17.00 -5.75 -28.06
CA ILE A 225 16.13 -6.46 -27.14
C ILE A 225 15.60 -7.60 -27.98
N LYS A 226 16.28 -8.76 -27.91
CA LYS A 226 15.70 -10.00 -28.39
C LYS A 226 14.26 -10.02 -27.82
N PRO A 227 13.21 -10.09 -28.66
CA PRO A 227 11.90 -10.49 -28.14
C PRO A 227 12.15 -11.78 -27.37
N HIS A 228 11.51 -11.96 -26.21
CA HIS A 228 11.73 -13.11 -25.33
C HIS A 228 11.85 -14.40 -26.16
N LYS A 229 13.09 -14.78 -26.50
CA LYS A 229 13.46 -16.10 -26.95
C LYS A 229 13.91 -16.71 -25.66
N ASN A 230 13.06 -17.55 -25.08
CA ASN A 230 13.41 -18.34 -23.90
C ASN A 230 14.63 -19.18 -24.26
N SER A 231 15.81 -18.64 -23.96
CA SER A 231 17.09 -19.30 -24.09
C SER A 231 17.93 -18.93 -22.87
N ASP A 232 17.38 -19.17 -21.69
CA ASP A 232 18.17 -19.40 -20.48
C ASP A 232 17.64 -20.71 -19.88
N HIS A 233 18.28 -21.81 -20.27
CA HIS A 233 18.23 -23.04 -19.49
C HIS A 233 18.80 -22.70 -18.11
N ASN A 234 18.05 -23.05 -17.06
CA ASN A 234 18.38 -22.90 -15.63
C ASN A 234 17.79 -21.67 -14.92
N SER A 235 16.45 -21.58 -14.89
CA SER A 235 15.73 -21.37 -13.62
C SER A 235 14.26 -21.77 -13.80
N GLU A 236 13.84 -22.77 -13.04
CA GLU A 236 12.48 -23.27 -12.98
C GLU A 236 11.56 -22.23 -12.33
N ASN A 237 10.69 -21.61 -13.13
CA ASN A 237 9.32 -21.17 -12.82
C ASN A 237 8.88 -20.14 -13.89
N ASN A 238 8.69 -20.62 -15.11
CA ASN A 238 8.10 -19.84 -16.20
C ASN A 238 6.57 -19.95 -16.11
N ASN A 239 5.95 -19.04 -15.35
CA ASN A 239 4.50 -18.89 -15.30
C ASN A 239 4.05 -17.81 -16.30
N GLU A 240 3.51 -18.25 -17.44
CA GLU A 240 2.73 -17.46 -18.40
C GLU A 240 1.64 -18.42 -18.96
N ILE A 241 0.34 -18.15 -19.05
CA ILE A 241 -0.53 -16.98 -18.83
C ILE A 241 -1.96 -17.52 -18.58
N ASP A 242 -2.69 -16.98 -17.61
CA ASP A 242 -4.13 -17.20 -17.46
C ASP A 242 -4.76 -15.91 -16.86
N TYR A 243 -5.59 -15.20 -17.63
CA TYR A 243 -6.08 -13.84 -17.31
C TYR A 243 -6.96 -13.77 -16.04
N LEU A 244 -7.81 -14.77 -15.82
CA LEU A 244 -8.67 -14.85 -14.63
C LEU A 244 -7.90 -15.41 -13.43
N ASN A 245 -6.89 -16.27 -13.68
CA ASN A 245 -5.94 -16.63 -12.64
C ASN A 245 -4.91 -15.52 -12.38
N GLU A 246 -4.60 -14.58 -13.27
CA GLU A 246 -3.71 -13.43 -13.02
C GLU A 246 -4.35 -12.38 -12.12
N ILE A 247 -5.68 -12.23 -12.17
CA ILE A 247 -6.43 -11.40 -11.21
C ILE A 247 -6.36 -12.04 -9.79
N ASN A 248 -6.28 -13.37 -9.73
CA ASN A 248 -6.37 -14.16 -8.49
C ASN A 248 -5.05 -14.84 -8.03
N SER A 249 -3.94 -14.71 -8.78
CA SER A 249 -2.66 -15.40 -8.49
C SER A 249 -1.58 -14.43 -8.02
N LYS A 250 -0.56 -15.00 -7.36
CA LYS A 250 0.57 -14.28 -6.76
C LYS A 250 1.46 -13.66 -7.84
N ASN A 251 1.02 -12.53 -8.42
CA ASN A 251 1.83 -11.77 -9.38
C ASN A 251 3.11 -11.25 -8.71
N ASN A 252 4.25 -11.50 -9.34
CA ASN A 252 5.56 -10.98 -8.95
C ASN A 252 5.75 -9.58 -9.55
N PHE A 253 4.95 -8.61 -9.11
CA PHE A 253 5.20 -7.20 -9.41
C PHE A 253 6.47 -6.74 -8.71
N ILE A 254 7.24 -5.89 -9.39
CA ILE A 254 8.47 -5.31 -8.81
C ILE A 254 8.08 -4.10 -7.97
N ASP A 255 7.99 -4.34 -6.68
CA ASP A 255 7.69 -3.37 -5.64
C ASP A 255 8.52 -3.68 -4.38
N ILE A 256 8.25 -2.99 -3.26
CA ILE A 256 8.98 -3.18 -2.01
C ILE A 256 8.88 -4.62 -1.46
N SER A 257 7.79 -5.34 -1.73
CA SER A 257 7.59 -6.73 -1.29
C SER A 257 8.60 -7.70 -1.90
N CYS A 258 9.23 -7.36 -3.03
CA CYS A 258 10.31 -8.16 -3.62
C CYS A 258 11.57 -8.23 -2.73
N SER A 259 11.76 -7.24 -1.85
CA SER A 259 12.94 -7.16 -0.98
C SER A 259 12.76 -7.79 0.39
N ILE A 260 11.55 -8.26 0.72
CA ILE A 260 11.20 -8.75 2.05
C ILE A 260 11.46 -10.26 2.09
N ASP A 261 12.29 -10.68 3.04
CA ASP A 261 12.63 -12.09 3.20
C ASP A 261 11.41 -12.89 3.69
N LYS A 262 10.99 -13.89 2.91
CA LYS A 262 9.76 -14.68 3.19
C LYS A 262 9.84 -15.44 4.52
N LYS A 263 11.04 -15.75 5.01
CA LYS A 263 11.23 -16.36 6.35
C LYS A 263 11.04 -15.37 7.50
N ILE A 264 11.23 -14.07 7.25
CA ILE A 264 11.08 -12.99 8.23
C ILE A 264 9.62 -12.50 8.30
N ILE A 265 8.82 -12.74 7.25
CA ILE A 265 7.37 -12.46 7.26
C ILE A 265 6.70 -13.16 8.44
N ASN A 266 7.09 -14.38 8.78
CA ASN A 266 6.49 -15.08 9.92
C ASN A 266 6.96 -14.56 11.29
N ASN A 267 8.14 -13.94 11.43
CA ASN A 267 8.66 -13.52 12.75
C ASN A 267 8.58 -12.00 13.02
N ASP A 268 8.58 -11.16 11.97
CA ASP A 268 8.49 -9.69 12.08
C ASP A 268 7.16 -9.12 11.51
N PHE A 269 6.39 -9.94 10.78
CA PHE A 269 5.10 -9.55 10.21
C PHE A 269 3.93 -10.44 10.70
N VAL A 270 4.20 -11.60 11.29
CA VAL A 270 3.20 -12.55 11.86
C VAL A 270 3.75 -13.21 13.15
N ASP A 271 4.30 -12.45 14.09
CA ASP A 271 4.59 -12.97 15.44
C ASP A 271 4.15 -11.94 16.49
N ILE A 272 2.83 -11.72 16.53
CA ILE A 272 2.16 -11.61 17.82
C ILE A 272 1.71 -13.04 18.09
N SER A 273 2.57 -13.83 18.72
CA SER A 273 2.14 -15.10 19.28
C SER A 273 0.90 -14.83 20.15
N ASP A 274 -0.11 -15.68 20.00
CA ASP A 274 -1.45 -15.67 20.59
C ASP A 274 -1.49 -15.67 22.14
N GLN A 275 -0.45 -15.16 22.81
CA GLN A 275 -0.34 -15.03 24.27
C GLN A 275 -0.41 -13.59 24.78
N ASP A 276 -0.31 -12.56 23.92
CA ASP A 276 -0.67 -11.18 24.29
C ASP A 276 -2.13 -10.90 23.89
N MET A 277 -3.04 -11.66 24.50
CA MET A 277 -4.47 -11.33 24.48
C MET A 277 -4.68 -9.91 25.03
N ASN A 278 -5.36 -9.09 24.21
CA ASN A 278 -6.17 -7.93 24.59
C ASN A 278 -5.43 -6.63 24.96
N LEU A 279 -5.08 -5.83 23.93
CA LEU A 279 -5.57 -4.44 23.75
C LEU A 279 -4.96 -3.86 22.45
N ASN A 280 -5.68 -3.98 21.34
CA ASN A 280 -5.40 -3.14 20.16
C ASN A 280 -6.09 -1.79 20.40
N PHE A 281 -5.30 -0.72 20.48
CA PHE A 281 -5.82 0.64 20.60
C PHE A 281 -6.64 1.02 19.38
N THR A 282 -7.83 1.59 19.60
CA THR A 282 -8.60 2.23 18.54
C THR A 282 -8.15 3.67 18.34
N LYS A 283 -8.51 4.28 17.20
CA LYS A 283 -8.31 5.72 16.96
C LYS A 283 -8.97 6.56 18.07
N ASN A 284 -10.11 6.11 18.61
CA ASN A 284 -10.82 6.83 19.67
C ASN A 284 -10.07 6.79 21.01
N ASP A 285 -9.48 5.65 21.37
CA ASP A 285 -8.67 5.52 22.60
C ASP A 285 -7.47 6.48 22.55
N ILE A 286 -6.80 6.56 21.40
CA ILE A 286 -5.69 7.49 21.20
C ILE A 286 -6.18 8.94 21.19
N ASN A 287 -7.32 9.26 20.57
CA ASN A 287 -7.89 10.60 20.63
C ASN A 287 -8.15 11.06 22.07
N ASN A 288 -8.76 10.18 22.87
CA ASN A 288 -9.01 10.44 24.28
C ASN A 288 -7.71 10.63 25.06
N LEU A 289 -6.71 9.76 24.85
CA LEU A 289 -5.39 9.92 25.46
C LEU A 289 -4.82 11.31 25.16
N PHE A 290 -4.78 11.70 23.88
CA PHE A 290 -4.25 12.99 23.45
C PHE A 290 -4.99 14.19 24.05
N ASN A 291 -6.30 14.10 24.29
CA ASN A 291 -7.05 15.17 24.94
C ASN A 291 -6.57 15.46 26.38
N HIS A 292 -5.96 14.48 27.04
CA HIS A 292 -5.42 14.58 28.39
C HIS A 292 -3.90 14.83 28.45
N LEU A 293 -3.27 15.13 27.31
CA LEU A 293 -1.84 15.43 27.24
C LEU A 293 -1.59 16.94 27.13
N ASP A 294 -0.53 17.41 27.79
CA ASP A 294 0.01 18.74 27.55
C ASP A 294 0.65 18.85 26.15
N ILE A 295 1.01 20.07 25.74
CA ILE A 295 1.54 20.33 24.38
C ILE A 295 2.85 19.55 24.12
N LYS A 296 3.73 19.44 25.12
CA LYS A 296 5.01 18.72 25.00
C LYS A 296 4.76 17.22 24.89
N GLN A 297 3.89 16.68 25.72
CA GLN A 297 3.49 15.27 25.72
C GLN A 297 2.81 14.91 24.39
N LYS A 298 1.90 15.75 23.87
CA LYS A 298 1.29 15.59 22.54
C LYS A 298 2.35 15.52 21.45
N TYR A 299 3.27 16.49 21.42
CA TYR A 299 4.37 16.52 20.46
C TYR A 299 5.24 15.25 20.53
N LEU A 300 5.67 14.86 21.73
CA LEU A 300 6.53 13.71 21.93
C LEU A 300 5.82 12.42 21.54
N LEU A 301 4.59 12.21 22.01
CA LEU A 301 3.85 10.98 21.75
C LEU A 301 3.54 10.85 20.26
N PHE A 302 3.07 11.92 19.62
CA PHE A 302 2.80 11.93 18.19
C PHE A 302 4.06 11.59 17.38
N SER A 303 5.21 12.20 17.72
CA SER A 303 6.49 11.93 17.05
C SER A 303 6.94 10.47 17.19
N HIS A 304 6.76 9.86 18.37
CA HIS A 304 7.15 8.47 18.62
C HIS A 304 6.18 7.46 17.99
N LEU A 305 4.88 7.78 17.93
CA LEU A 305 3.87 6.92 17.30
C LEU A 305 4.00 6.93 15.77
N ILE A 306 4.35 8.06 15.13
CA ILE A 306 4.60 8.11 13.68
C ILE A 306 5.67 7.10 13.26
N ILE A 307 6.75 6.97 14.04
CA ILE A 307 7.83 6.02 13.74
C ILE A 307 7.56 4.61 14.31
N SER A 308 6.37 4.35 14.85
CA SER A 308 6.00 3.01 15.27
C SER A 308 5.42 2.23 14.09
N LYS A 309 6.06 1.12 13.70
CA LYS A 309 5.49 0.22 12.69
C LYS A 309 4.10 -0.28 13.08
N LYS A 310 3.86 -0.52 14.38
CA LYS A 310 2.59 -1.03 14.91
C LYS A 310 1.48 0.03 14.99
N TYR A 311 1.81 1.26 15.40
CA TYR A 311 0.81 2.26 15.79
C TYR A 311 0.79 3.55 14.95
N CYS A 312 1.60 3.66 13.90
CA CYS A 312 1.63 4.87 13.07
C CYS A 312 0.27 5.21 12.44
N HIS A 313 -0.55 4.21 12.10
CA HIS A 313 -1.90 4.42 11.57
C HIS A 313 -2.84 5.13 12.55
N LEU A 314 -2.65 4.96 13.87
CA LEU A 314 -3.50 5.58 14.89
C LEU A 314 -3.34 7.11 14.95
N VAL A 315 -2.21 7.63 14.44
CA VAL A 315 -1.90 9.07 14.42
C VAL A 315 -1.88 9.67 13.02
N VAL A 316 -1.40 8.94 12.01
CA VAL A 316 -1.34 9.44 10.62
C VAL A 316 -2.65 9.21 9.87
N ASN A 317 -3.28 8.04 10.05
CA ASN A 317 -4.61 7.77 9.49
C ASN A 317 -5.70 8.18 10.51
N ASN A 318 -5.61 9.40 11.03
CA ASN A 318 -6.53 9.91 12.05
C ASN A 318 -6.78 11.41 11.88
N ILE A 319 -7.88 11.75 11.18
CA ILE A 319 -8.23 13.13 10.88
C ILE A 319 -8.34 14.02 12.12
N TYR A 320 -8.79 13.49 13.26
CA TYR A 320 -8.92 14.24 14.50
C TYR A 320 -7.54 14.72 14.98
N LEU A 321 -6.56 13.81 15.06
CA LEU A 321 -5.21 14.13 15.49
C LEU A 321 -4.46 14.97 14.46
N LEU A 322 -4.63 14.71 13.17
CA LEU A 322 -4.04 15.55 12.12
C LEU A 322 -4.50 17.01 12.25
N LYS A 323 -5.80 17.24 12.49
CA LYS A 323 -6.34 18.59 12.73
C LYS A 323 -5.84 19.20 14.03
N MET A 324 -5.85 18.44 15.12
CA MET A 324 -5.38 18.91 16.44
C MET A 324 -3.87 19.26 16.40
N MET A 325 -3.08 18.50 15.65
CA MET A 325 -1.63 18.69 15.56
C MET A 325 -1.21 19.61 14.41
N ASP A 326 -2.13 20.19 13.62
CA ASP A 326 -1.83 20.95 12.39
C ASP A 326 -0.80 22.07 12.62
N GLU A 327 -0.98 22.89 13.66
CA GLU A 327 -0.03 23.94 14.02
C GLU A 327 1.35 23.39 14.40
N THR A 328 1.38 22.28 15.14
CA THR A 328 2.61 21.61 15.55
C THR A 328 3.33 20.99 14.34
N LEU A 329 2.58 20.35 13.44
CA LEU A 329 3.08 19.80 12.18
C LEU A 329 3.70 20.89 11.30
N LYS A 330 3.06 22.07 11.21
CA LYS A 330 3.60 23.23 10.48
C LYS A 330 4.86 23.79 11.14
N LYS A 331 4.81 24.02 12.47
CA LYS A 331 5.93 24.54 13.28
C LYS A 331 7.18 23.66 13.15
N PHE A 332 7.01 22.34 13.19
CA PHE A 332 8.10 21.35 13.16
C PHE A 332 8.15 20.55 11.86
N SER A 333 7.68 21.13 10.75
CA SER A 333 7.54 20.47 9.45
C SER A 333 8.81 19.80 8.95
N SER A 334 9.99 20.38 9.17
CA SER A 334 11.27 19.75 8.80
C SER A 334 11.56 18.44 9.54
N LEU A 335 11.15 18.33 10.81
CA LEU A 335 11.24 17.10 11.58
C LEU A 335 10.17 16.10 11.11
N PHE A 336 8.92 16.54 10.98
CA PHE A 336 7.84 15.64 10.58
C PHE A 336 7.98 15.13 9.14
N ARG A 337 8.62 15.89 8.25
CA ARG A 337 9.06 15.39 6.94
C ARG A 337 9.93 14.14 7.08
N TYR A 338 10.87 14.14 8.02
CA TYR A 338 11.78 13.02 8.27
C TYR A 338 11.09 11.84 8.96
N LEU A 339 10.27 12.11 9.99
CA LEU A 339 9.59 11.05 10.74
C LEU A 339 8.50 10.36 9.89
N LEU A 340 7.72 11.14 9.13
CA LEU A 340 6.62 10.63 8.31
C LEU A 340 7.10 9.69 7.20
N SER A 341 8.33 9.86 6.71
CA SER A 341 8.93 8.92 5.76
C SER A 341 8.90 7.48 6.27
N TYR A 342 9.13 7.25 7.57
CA TYR A 342 9.12 5.90 8.15
C TYR A 342 7.70 5.31 8.21
N ALA A 343 6.69 6.12 8.57
CA ALA A 343 5.29 5.69 8.50
C ALA A 343 4.88 5.33 7.07
N TRP A 344 5.32 6.13 6.09
CA TRP A 344 4.95 5.89 4.69
C TRP A 344 5.62 4.66 4.11
N ILE A 345 6.87 4.36 4.50
CA ILE A 345 7.52 3.08 4.18
C ILE A 345 6.69 1.92 4.74
N SER A 346 6.20 2.00 5.99
CA SER A 346 5.32 0.98 6.56
C SER A 346 4.06 0.79 5.73
N PHE A 347 3.30 1.87 5.49
CA PHE A 347 2.02 1.79 4.77
C PHE A 347 2.17 1.24 3.36
N TYR A 348 3.16 1.71 2.60
CA TYR A 348 3.43 1.20 1.26
C TYR A 348 3.91 -0.26 1.28
N SER A 349 4.72 -0.64 2.29
CA SER A 349 5.13 -2.04 2.47
C SER A 349 3.93 -2.95 2.68
N ASP A 350 3.02 -2.56 3.57
CA ASP A 350 1.84 -3.37 3.90
C ASP A 350 0.88 -3.48 2.69
N GLU A 351 0.69 -2.40 1.93
CA GLU A 351 -0.04 -2.42 0.64
C GLU A 351 0.56 -3.47 -0.33
N CYS A 352 1.89 -3.44 -0.51
CA CYS A 352 2.58 -4.34 -1.44
C CYS A 352 2.66 -5.80 -0.95
N ILE A 353 2.68 -6.04 0.37
CA ILE A 353 2.66 -7.39 0.94
C ILE A 353 1.27 -8.02 0.78
N LYS A 354 0.20 -7.26 1.11
CA LYS A 354 -1.17 -7.79 1.07
C LYS A 354 -1.72 -7.99 -0.34
N LYS A 355 -1.33 -7.15 -1.31
CA LYS A 355 -1.74 -7.27 -2.73
C LYS A 355 -3.26 -7.37 -2.91
N SER A 356 -3.78 -8.50 -3.40
CA SER A 356 -5.21 -8.76 -3.61
C SER A 356 -5.97 -9.07 -2.32
N ASN A 357 -5.28 -9.20 -1.19
CA ASN A 357 -5.88 -9.41 0.14
C ASN A 357 -6.07 -8.10 0.91
N VAL A 358 -5.83 -6.95 0.26
CA VAL A 358 -6.11 -5.65 0.86
C VAL A 358 -7.62 -5.48 1.01
N VAL A 359 -8.02 -5.03 2.19
CA VAL A 359 -9.42 -4.72 2.52
C VAL A 359 -9.56 -3.28 2.96
N THR A 360 -10.77 -2.74 2.85
CA THR A 360 -11.06 -1.32 3.15
C THR A 360 -10.77 -0.94 4.60
N THR A 361 -10.85 -1.92 5.51
CA THR A 361 -10.59 -1.73 6.95
C THR A 361 -9.11 -1.82 7.32
N ASP A 362 -8.22 -2.05 6.36
CA ASP A 362 -6.78 -2.10 6.64
C ASP A 362 -6.25 -0.75 7.13
N ASP A 363 -5.36 -0.79 8.11
CA ASP A 363 -4.82 0.38 8.82
C ASP A 363 -4.17 1.43 7.90
N PHE A 364 -3.64 1.00 6.76
CA PHE A 364 -2.99 1.86 5.76
C PHE A 364 -3.94 2.40 4.69
N ILE A 365 -5.24 2.05 4.71
CA ILE A 365 -6.24 2.61 3.81
C ILE A 365 -6.80 3.90 4.40
N PHE A 366 -6.73 4.99 3.63
CA PHE A 366 -7.20 6.30 4.06
C PHE A 366 -8.54 6.63 3.44
N ASP A 367 -9.46 7.17 4.24
CA ASP A 367 -10.57 7.92 3.67
C ASP A 367 -10.08 9.29 3.15
N ILE A 368 -10.79 9.84 2.16
CA ILE A 368 -10.40 11.07 1.48
C ILE A 368 -10.31 12.28 2.40
N ASN A 369 -11.13 12.36 3.45
CA ASN A 369 -11.09 13.50 4.37
C ASN A 369 -9.85 13.42 5.26
N THR A 370 -9.47 12.23 5.71
CA THR A 370 -8.18 12.02 6.41
C THR A 370 -7.00 12.30 5.47
N ALA A 371 -7.04 11.81 4.23
CA ALA A 371 -5.98 12.05 3.25
C ALA A 371 -5.82 13.55 2.89
N ALA A 372 -6.92 14.31 2.85
CA ALA A 372 -6.91 15.75 2.63
C ALA A 372 -6.28 16.55 3.78
N ALA A 373 -6.22 15.98 4.99
CA ALA A 373 -5.62 16.60 6.17
C ALA A 373 -4.12 16.29 6.34
N LEU A 374 -3.54 15.47 5.45
CA LEU A 374 -2.12 15.14 5.51
C LEU A 374 -1.22 16.37 5.27
N PRO A 375 -0.07 16.48 5.96
CA PRO A 375 0.86 17.59 5.78
C PRO A 375 1.45 17.60 4.37
N LEU A 376 1.52 18.77 3.74
CA LEU A 376 2.04 18.92 2.39
C LEU A 376 3.54 19.20 2.41
N PHE A 377 4.27 18.53 1.53
CA PHE A 377 5.70 18.74 1.33
C PHE A 377 5.98 18.94 -0.14
N SER A 378 6.85 19.91 -0.44
CA SER A 378 7.38 20.15 -1.78
C SER A 378 7.97 18.89 -2.39
N PHE A 379 7.76 18.65 -3.67
CA PHE A 379 8.29 17.49 -4.38
C PHE A 379 9.37 17.90 -5.38
N ASP A 380 10.63 17.69 -4.97
CA ASP A 380 11.80 17.89 -5.83
C ASP A 380 12.12 16.62 -6.61
N HIS A 381 11.87 16.63 -7.93
CA HIS A 381 12.20 15.53 -8.83
C HIS A 381 13.69 15.17 -8.81
N THR A 382 14.60 16.08 -8.45
CA THR A 382 16.04 15.78 -8.36
C THR A 382 16.38 14.93 -7.14
N LYS A 383 15.54 14.98 -6.10
CA LYS A 383 15.75 14.31 -4.82
C LYS A 383 14.45 13.70 -4.29
N PRO A 384 13.88 12.72 -5.01
CA PRO A 384 12.56 12.19 -4.70
C PRO A 384 12.44 11.64 -3.27
N LYS A 385 13.52 11.08 -2.73
CA LYS A 385 13.61 10.51 -1.37
C LYS A 385 13.57 11.55 -0.23
N GLU A 386 13.68 12.85 -0.53
CA GLU A 386 13.49 13.90 0.47
C GLU A 386 12.00 14.07 0.84
N ASN A 387 11.08 13.65 -0.02
CA ASN A 387 9.65 13.73 0.23
C ASN A 387 9.16 12.48 1.00
N PRO A 388 8.43 12.62 2.12
CA PRO A 388 8.01 11.48 2.93
C PRO A 388 7.06 10.53 2.21
N TYR A 389 6.33 11.02 1.22
CA TYR A 389 5.37 10.23 0.47
C TYR A 389 6.02 9.40 -0.64
N MET A 390 7.34 9.46 -0.85
CA MET A 390 8.04 8.74 -1.92
C MET A 390 9.03 7.69 -1.35
N PRO A 391 8.54 6.55 -0.84
CA PRO A 391 9.37 5.50 -0.24
C PRO A 391 10.10 4.64 -1.30
N ILE A 392 10.86 5.28 -2.19
CA ILE A 392 11.54 4.59 -3.30
C ILE A 392 12.90 4.00 -2.88
N LEU A 393 12.96 2.66 -2.80
CA LEU A 393 14.15 1.91 -2.38
C LEU A 393 15.08 1.52 -3.55
N VAL A 394 15.34 2.47 -4.44
CA VAL A 394 16.20 2.31 -5.62
C VAL A 394 17.43 3.22 -5.51
N ARG A 395 18.60 2.77 -5.95
CA ARG A 395 19.82 3.60 -6.01
C ARG A 395 19.63 4.80 -6.93
N ASP A 396 20.11 5.98 -6.52
CA ASP A 396 19.88 7.23 -7.26
C ASP A 396 20.46 7.19 -8.69
N TRP A 397 21.62 6.54 -8.89
CA TRP A 397 22.24 6.42 -10.22
C TRP A 397 21.59 5.38 -11.14
N GLU A 398 20.75 4.49 -10.60
CA GLU A 398 19.90 3.60 -11.41
C GLU A 398 18.54 4.24 -11.68
N LEU A 399 18.01 4.98 -10.71
CA LEU A 399 16.76 5.74 -10.85
C LEU A 399 16.91 6.92 -11.80
N LYS A 400 18.08 7.59 -11.80
CA LYS A 400 18.41 8.76 -12.61
C LYS A 400 17.26 9.78 -12.69
N PRO A 401 16.88 10.42 -11.58
CA PRO A 401 15.58 11.09 -11.48
C PRO A 401 15.29 12.13 -12.58
N LEU A 402 16.29 12.93 -12.97
CA LEU A 402 16.17 13.93 -14.04
C LEU A 402 16.13 13.35 -15.46
N GLU A 403 16.62 12.14 -15.65
CA GLU A 403 16.58 11.41 -16.93
C GLU A 403 15.42 10.40 -16.98
N ASN A 404 14.50 10.44 -16.00
CA ASN A 404 13.39 9.50 -15.90
C ASN A 404 12.10 10.05 -16.56
N PHE A 405 11.05 9.24 -16.63
CA PHE A 405 9.78 9.56 -17.30
C PHE A 405 8.83 10.35 -16.37
N CYS A 406 9.26 11.54 -15.96
CA CYS A 406 8.57 12.36 -14.96
C CYS A 406 7.32 13.09 -15.50
N GLY A 407 6.40 13.43 -14.60
CA GLY A 407 5.17 14.15 -14.91
C GLY A 407 5.37 15.66 -15.04
N ILE A 408 4.41 16.42 -14.53
CA ILE A 408 4.55 17.86 -14.39
C ILE A 408 5.63 18.23 -13.35
N PRO A 409 6.33 19.36 -13.52
CA PRO A 409 7.25 19.88 -12.53
C PRO A 409 6.48 20.29 -11.27
N GLU A 410 7.23 20.48 -10.19
CA GLU A 410 6.68 21.08 -8.99
C GLU A 410 6.08 22.46 -9.29
N TYR A 411 4.81 22.64 -8.92
CA TYR A 411 4.07 23.87 -9.12
C TYR A 411 3.69 24.49 -7.78
N CYS A 412 4.44 25.52 -7.38
CA CYS A 412 4.25 26.27 -6.15
C CYS A 412 3.94 27.73 -6.47
N ASN A 413 2.67 28.07 -6.70
CA ASN A 413 2.27 29.46 -6.89
C ASN A 413 1.98 30.12 -5.53
N SER A 414 2.73 31.18 -5.20
CA SER A 414 2.60 31.93 -3.94
C SER A 414 1.20 32.52 -3.67
N LYS A 415 0.35 32.67 -4.69
CA LYS A 415 -1.04 33.14 -4.53
C LYS A 415 -2.06 32.02 -4.33
N TYR A 416 -1.70 30.77 -4.65
CA TYR A 416 -2.63 29.64 -4.71
C TYR A 416 -1.91 28.38 -4.24
N ASN A 417 -1.96 28.10 -2.93
CA ASN A 417 -1.39 26.89 -2.35
C ASN A 417 -2.34 25.71 -2.66
N ASN A 418 -2.24 25.21 -3.89
CA ASN A 418 -3.26 24.40 -4.56
C ASN A 418 -2.95 22.89 -4.62
N GLN A 419 -1.86 22.45 -3.98
CA GLN A 419 -1.47 21.05 -3.90
C GLN A 419 -2.26 20.29 -2.81
N GLY A 420 -2.33 18.97 -2.94
CA GLY A 420 -2.97 18.08 -1.96
C GLY A 420 -4.13 17.28 -2.52
N ILE A 421 -4.83 16.60 -1.61
CA ILE A 421 -6.04 15.82 -1.88
C ILE A 421 -7.26 16.68 -1.48
N CYS A 422 -8.32 16.63 -2.28
CA CYS A 422 -9.59 17.32 -1.98
C CYS A 422 -10.39 16.60 -0.90
N ASN A 423 -11.39 17.25 -0.31
CA ASN A 423 -12.32 16.58 0.59
C ASN A 423 -13.44 15.84 -0.19
N LEU A 424 -14.29 15.10 0.53
CA LEU A 424 -15.38 14.32 -0.08
C LEU A 424 -16.36 15.18 -0.90
N GLU A 425 -16.72 16.37 -0.40
CA GLU A 425 -17.65 17.30 -1.05
C GLU A 425 -17.10 17.74 -2.42
N GLN A 426 -15.86 18.24 -2.45
CA GLN A 426 -15.18 18.64 -3.69
C GLN A 426 -15.04 17.48 -4.68
N PHE A 427 -14.78 16.26 -4.19
CA PHE A 427 -14.76 15.07 -5.02
C PHE A 427 -16.13 14.81 -5.66
N GLN A 428 -17.22 14.89 -4.90
CA GLN A 428 -18.59 14.65 -5.39
C GLN A 428 -19.02 15.71 -6.42
N GLU A 429 -18.72 16.98 -6.20
CA GLU A 429 -18.95 18.04 -7.18
C GLU A 429 -18.26 17.74 -8.51
N ARG A 430 -17.00 17.31 -8.46
CA ARG A 430 -16.20 16.97 -9.65
C ARG A 430 -16.67 15.69 -10.31
N LEU A 431 -17.11 14.70 -9.53
CA LEU A 431 -17.71 13.47 -10.05
C LEU A 431 -18.98 13.81 -10.85
N ASN A 432 -19.82 14.73 -10.35
CA ASN A 432 -21.01 15.19 -11.07
C ASN A 432 -20.63 15.89 -12.39
N ILE A 433 -19.64 16.78 -12.37
CA ILE A 433 -19.13 17.45 -13.57
C ILE A 433 -18.50 16.44 -14.54
N PHE A 434 -17.72 15.48 -14.05
CA PHE A 434 -17.11 14.44 -14.87
C PHE A 434 -18.22 13.65 -15.58
N CYS A 435 -19.21 13.15 -14.84
CA CYS A 435 -20.26 12.32 -15.42
C CYS A 435 -21.22 13.09 -16.35
N THR A 436 -21.54 14.36 -16.07
CA THR A 436 -22.67 15.06 -16.72
C THR A 436 -22.34 16.43 -17.30
N GLY A 437 -21.19 16.98 -16.94
CA GLY A 437 -20.79 18.36 -17.19
C GLY A 437 -21.48 19.40 -16.29
N LYS A 438 -22.27 18.98 -15.30
CA LYS A 438 -23.02 19.86 -14.39
C LYS A 438 -22.77 19.49 -12.94
N ILE A 439 -22.38 20.46 -12.12
CA ILE A 439 -22.13 20.28 -10.69
C ILE A 439 -23.39 19.83 -9.90
N ASN A 440 -24.56 20.37 -10.26
CA ASN A 440 -25.83 20.11 -9.57
C ASN A 440 -26.57 18.87 -10.09
N PHE A 441 -25.92 18.03 -10.89
CA PHE A 441 -26.54 16.83 -11.44
C PHE A 441 -25.77 15.57 -11.02
N ASN A 442 -26.21 14.99 -9.90
CA ASN A 442 -25.73 13.69 -9.44
C ASN A 442 -26.57 12.57 -10.07
N ILE A 443 -26.02 11.87 -11.06
CA ILE A 443 -26.71 10.73 -11.69
C ILE A 443 -26.91 9.55 -10.74
N PHE A 444 -26.16 9.49 -9.63
CA PHE A 444 -26.22 8.45 -8.62
C PHE A 444 -27.08 8.84 -7.41
N GLU A 445 -27.78 9.98 -7.46
CA GLU A 445 -28.60 10.48 -6.36
C GLU A 445 -29.57 9.38 -5.87
N ASN A 446 -29.58 9.12 -4.56
CA ASN A 446 -30.41 8.09 -3.89
C ASN A 446 -30.14 6.63 -4.31
N PHE A 447 -29.06 6.33 -5.03
CA PHE A 447 -28.66 4.94 -5.26
C PHE A 447 -27.94 4.37 -4.03
N ASP A 448 -28.38 3.19 -3.56
CA ASP A 448 -27.79 2.54 -2.39
C ASP A 448 -26.61 1.64 -2.79
N PHE A 449 -25.42 2.23 -2.87
CA PHE A 449 -24.19 1.53 -3.22
C PHE A 449 -23.85 0.39 -2.25
N GLN A 450 -24.16 0.53 -0.96
CA GLN A 450 -23.83 -0.48 0.04
C GLN A 450 -24.72 -1.70 -0.12
N LYS A 451 -26.04 -1.50 -0.24
CA LYS A 451 -27.01 -2.59 -0.44
C LYS A 451 -26.71 -3.41 -1.69
N TYR A 452 -26.29 -2.77 -2.78
CA TYR A 452 -26.01 -3.43 -4.05
C TYR A 452 -24.52 -3.79 -4.25
N ASN A 453 -23.67 -3.55 -3.24
CA ASN A 453 -22.22 -3.76 -3.28
C ASN A 453 -21.56 -3.17 -4.54
N VAL A 454 -21.74 -1.88 -4.75
CA VAL A 454 -21.23 -1.13 -5.91
C VAL A 454 -20.12 -0.15 -5.48
N ALA A 455 -19.13 0.03 -6.33
CA ALA A 455 -18.12 1.09 -6.19
C ALA A 455 -17.78 1.73 -7.54
N ILE A 456 -17.29 2.97 -7.52
CA ILE A 456 -16.76 3.69 -8.68
C ILE A 456 -15.25 3.78 -8.54
N SER A 457 -14.50 3.46 -9.60
CA SER A 457 -13.02 3.50 -9.56
C SER A 457 -12.42 3.95 -10.91
N GLY A 458 -11.13 3.73 -11.11
CA GLY A 458 -10.45 3.95 -12.38
C GLY A 458 -10.08 5.41 -12.65
N SER A 459 -10.12 5.82 -13.92
CA SER A 459 -9.61 7.14 -14.36
C SER A 459 -10.34 8.32 -13.72
N VAL A 460 -11.62 8.15 -13.34
CA VAL A 460 -12.40 9.19 -12.68
C VAL A 460 -11.83 9.56 -11.30
N MET A 461 -11.19 8.61 -10.61
CA MET A 461 -10.50 8.88 -9.34
C MET A 461 -9.35 9.86 -9.54
N THR A 462 -8.49 9.58 -10.52
CA THR A 462 -7.37 10.45 -10.88
C THR A 462 -7.82 11.88 -11.21
N ALA A 463 -8.94 12.00 -11.93
CA ALA A 463 -9.50 13.27 -12.37
C ALA A 463 -10.08 14.11 -11.22
N CYS A 464 -10.70 13.47 -10.22
CA CYS A 464 -11.50 14.17 -9.21
C CYS A 464 -10.79 14.37 -7.85
N ILE A 465 -9.79 13.55 -7.50
CA ILE A 465 -9.17 13.50 -6.16
C ILE A 465 -8.23 14.68 -5.86
N GLN A 466 -7.52 15.23 -6.85
CA GLN A 466 -6.53 16.29 -6.59
C GLN A 466 -7.19 17.60 -6.16
N LYS A 467 -6.72 18.23 -5.08
CA LYS A 467 -7.25 19.52 -4.59
C LYS A 467 -7.30 20.59 -5.68
N SER A 468 -6.23 20.76 -6.44
CA SER A 468 -6.24 21.57 -7.67
C SER A 468 -5.10 21.15 -8.58
N HIS A 469 -5.45 20.47 -9.68
CA HIS A 469 -4.48 19.99 -10.65
C HIS A 469 -3.78 21.15 -11.39
N PRO A 470 -2.44 21.20 -11.53
CA PRO A 470 -1.76 22.32 -12.19
C PRO A 470 -2.20 22.54 -13.63
N LEU A 471 -2.54 21.48 -14.36
CA LEU A 471 -3.15 21.57 -15.70
C LEU A 471 -4.47 22.36 -15.78
N LEU A 472 -5.19 22.58 -14.67
CA LEU A 472 -6.35 23.48 -14.67
C LEU A 472 -5.96 24.91 -15.04
N SER A 473 -4.71 25.32 -14.77
CA SER A 473 -4.21 26.65 -15.14
C SER A 473 -4.05 26.85 -16.65
N ARG A 474 -4.27 25.80 -17.46
CA ARG A 474 -4.22 25.86 -18.93
C ARG A 474 -5.49 26.44 -19.55
N PHE A 475 -6.57 26.56 -18.77
CA PHE A 475 -7.86 27.02 -19.25
C PHE A 475 -8.15 28.44 -18.73
N LYS A 476 -8.57 29.35 -19.61
CA LYS A 476 -8.86 30.74 -19.25
C LYS A 476 -10.16 30.85 -18.46
N ILE A 477 -10.14 31.74 -17.47
CA ILE A 477 -11.30 32.22 -16.72
C ILE A 477 -11.92 33.36 -17.52
N ILE A 478 -13.12 33.17 -18.07
CA ILE A 478 -13.78 34.24 -18.83
C ILE A 478 -14.80 35.01 -17.98
N ASN A 479 -15.36 34.46 -16.88
CA ASN A 479 -16.28 35.16 -15.96
C ASN A 479 -16.36 34.52 -14.56
N ASN A 480 -16.71 35.29 -13.51
CA ASN A 480 -16.72 34.90 -12.07
C ASN A 480 -18.11 34.46 -11.53
N ASN A 481 -18.82 33.51 -12.16
CA ASN A 481 -20.10 32.96 -11.63
C ASN A 481 -19.99 31.44 -11.41
N GLU A 482 -20.90 30.75 -10.71
CA GLU A 482 -20.87 29.27 -10.52
C GLU A 482 -20.70 28.45 -11.82
N SER A 483 -21.21 28.97 -12.95
CA SER A 483 -20.96 28.46 -14.31
C SER A 483 -19.47 28.24 -14.60
N TYR A 484 -18.60 29.03 -13.97
CA TYR A 484 -17.15 29.01 -14.11
C TYR A 484 -16.51 27.70 -13.64
N TYR A 485 -16.88 27.22 -12.45
CA TYR A 485 -16.24 26.02 -11.90
C TYR A 485 -16.56 24.80 -12.76
N SER A 486 -17.84 24.67 -13.17
CA SER A 486 -18.26 23.63 -14.11
C SER A 486 -17.57 23.78 -15.47
N GLU A 487 -17.50 24.98 -16.05
CA GLU A 487 -16.84 25.21 -17.35
C GLU A 487 -15.34 24.89 -17.32
N LEU A 488 -14.63 25.30 -16.26
CA LEU A 488 -13.21 25.03 -16.07
C LEU A 488 -12.93 23.51 -16.06
N TYR A 489 -13.67 22.78 -15.24
CA TYR A 489 -13.51 21.33 -15.13
C TYR A 489 -14.00 20.59 -16.37
N ASN A 490 -15.06 21.07 -17.03
CA ASN A 490 -15.49 20.54 -18.33
C ASN A 490 -14.35 20.60 -19.36
N ASN A 491 -13.72 21.76 -19.52
CA ASN A 491 -12.61 21.90 -20.47
C ASN A 491 -11.42 21.01 -20.09
N TYR A 492 -11.12 20.89 -18.79
CA TYR A 492 -10.07 20.00 -18.29
C TYR A 492 -10.37 18.52 -18.57
N PHE A 493 -11.60 18.06 -18.31
CA PHE A 493 -12.00 16.67 -18.54
C PHE A 493 -12.12 16.34 -20.03
N ASP A 494 -12.71 17.23 -20.83
CA ASP A 494 -12.83 17.06 -22.27
C ASP A 494 -11.42 16.97 -22.92
N GLU A 495 -10.41 17.69 -22.41
CA GLU A 495 -9.03 17.63 -22.92
C GLU A 495 -8.29 16.34 -22.50
N TYR A 496 -8.19 16.06 -21.19
CA TYR A 496 -7.29 15.02 -20.67
C TYR A 496 -7.98 13.68 -20.37
N TYR A 497 -9.31 13.67 -20.38
CA TYR A 497 -10.13 12.52 -20.01
C TYR A 497 -11.25 12.19 -21.00
N SER A 498 -11.38 12.84 -22.16
CA SER A 498 -12.46 12.59 -23.15
C SER A 498 -12.67 11.12 -23.52
N LYS A 499 -11.59 10.35 -23.69
CA LYS A 499 -11.65 8.90 -24.00
C LYS A 499 -11.76 8.00 -22.75
N SER A 500 -12.10 8.56 -21.59
CA SER A 500 -12.27 7.79 -20.35
C SER A 500 -13.71 7.36 -20.18
N ASP A 501 -13.87 6.17 -19.64
CA ASP A 501 -15.05 5.61 -19.03
C ASP A 501 -15.08 5.90 -17.53
N VAL A 502 -16.24 5.63 -16.93
CA VAL A 502 -16.42 5.54 -15.48
C VAL A 502 -16.55 4.07 -15.13
N ASP A 503 -15.54 3.53 -14.45
CA ASP A 503 -15.50 2.14 -14.02
C ASP A 503 -16.43 1.94 -12.81
N ILE A 504 -17.48 1.14 -12.98
CA ILE A 504 -18.43 0.75 -11.95
C ILE A 504 -18.22 -0.74 -11.61
N ILE A 505 -17.77 -1.00 -10.39
CA ILE A 505 -17.43 -2.32 -9.89
C ILE A 505 -18.61 -2.86 -9.08
N PHE A 506 -19.06 -4.08 -9.38
CA PHE A 506 -20.04 -4.82 -8.59
C PHE A 506 -19.37 -6.00 -7.91
N LYS A 507 -19.60 -6.21 -6.61
CA LYS A 507 -19.33 -7.52 -6.01
C LYS A 507 -20.51 -8.43 -6.29
N ALA A 508 -20.27 -9.50 -7.04
CA ALA A 508 -21.30 -10.47 -7.39
C ALA A 508 -20.71 -11.88 -7.38
N THR A 509 -21.44 -12.81 -6.77
CA THR A 509 -21.02 -14.22 -6.68
C THR A 509 -21.20 -14.98 -7.99
N ASN A 510 -22.10 -14.51 -8.86
CA ASN A 510 -22.33 -15.05 -10.19
C ASN A 510 -22.87 -13.99 -11.17
N GLU A 511 -22.95 -14.35 -12.45
CA GLU A 511 -23.32 -13.47 -13.55
C GLU A 511 -24.80 -13.05 -13.52
N ILE A 512 -25.70 -13.88 -12.98
CA ILE A 512 -27.14 -13.57 -12.86
C ILE A 512 -27.34 -12.46 -11.84
N ILE A 513 -26.72 -12.58 -10.67
CA ILE A 513 -26.75 -11.55 -9.62
C ILE A 513 -26.14 -10.26 -10.15
N PHE A 514 -25.02 -10.36 -10.87
CA PHE A 514 -24.41 -9.21 -11.50
C PHE A 514 -25.35 -8.52 -12.50
N TYR A 515 -25.96 -9.25 -13.43
CA TYR A 515 -26.91 -8.70 -14.40
C TYR A 515 -28.10 -8.03 -13.69
N LYS A 516 -28.69 -8.69 -12.68
CA LYS A 516 -29.81 -8.15 -11.90
C LYS A 516 -29.44 -6.80 -11.27
N ASN A 517 -28.29 -6.74 -10.59
CA ASN A 517 -27.84 -5.52 -9.93
C ASN A 517 -27.47 -4.43 -10.94
N ALA A 518 -26.83 -4.80 -12.06
CA ALA A 518 -26.52 -3.88 -13.15
C ALA A 518 -27.78 -3.30 -13.79
N LYS A 519 -28.86 -4.09 -13.91
CA LYS A 519 -30.15 -3.64 -14.43
C LYS A 519 -30.85 -2.67 -13.48
N ILE A 520 -30.87 -2.97 -12.18
CA ILE A 520 -31.38 -2.07 -11.14
C ILE A 520 -30.62 -0.74 -11.18
N PHE A 521 -29.29 -0.79 -11.25
CA PHE A 521 -28.45 0.39 -11.40
C PHE A 521 -28.80 1.17 -12.66
N TYR A 522 -28.89 0.51 -13.81
CA TYR A 522 -29.30 1.13 -15.08
C TYR A 522 -30.65 1.83 -14.98
N ASP A 523 -31.67 1.19 -14.42
CA ASP A 523 -33.00 1.78 -14.29
C ASP A 523 -32.98 3.01 -13.37
N HIS A 524 -32.18 2.97 -12.30
CA HIS A 524 -31.97 4.10 -11.40
C HIS A 524 -31.30 5.28 -12.10
N ILE A 525 -30.17 5.06 -12.78
CA ILE A 525 -29.47 6.08 -13.57
C ILE A 525 -30.41 6.67 -14.63
N THR A 526 -31.17 5.81 -15.31
CA THR A 526 -32.12 6.21 -16.34
C THR A 526 -33.20 7.14 -15.77
N ASN A 527 -33.76 6.79 -14.61
CA ASN A 527 -34.76 7.62 -13.94
C ASN A 527 -34.19 8.99 -13.55
N ASN A 528 -32.96 9.04 -13.03
CA ASN A 528 -32.31 10.29 -12.66
C ASN A 528 -32.03 11.17 -13.90
N ILE A 529 -31.57 10.59 -15.00
CA ILE A 529 -31.38 11.30 -16.28
C ILE A 529 -32.70 11.84 -16.82
N CYS A 530 -33.76 11.02 -16.83
CA CYS A 530 -35.07 11.46 -17.32
C CYS A 530 -35.66 12.57 -16.44
N LYS A 531 -35.57 12.43 -15.12
CA LYS A 531 -36.06 13.42 -14.15
C LYS A 531 -35.35 14.75 -14.30
N PHE A 532 -34.01 14.74 -14.40
CA PHE A 532 -33.24 15.98 -14.49
C PHE A 532 -33.42 16.71 -15.83
N ASN A 533 -33.55 15.96 -16.94
CA ASN A 533 -33.67 16.51 -18.28
C ASN A 533 -35.13 16.62 -18.78
N ASN A 534 -36.12 16.37 -17.93
CA ASN A 534 -37.56 16.37 -18.28
C ASN A 534 -37.88 15.51 -19.52
N LEU A 535 -37.36 14.28 -19.57
CA LEU A 535 -37.53 13.39 -20.72
C LEU A 535 -38.72 12.46 -20.55
N ASN A 536 -39.57 12.39 -21.58
CA ASN A 536 -40.73 11.50 -21.61
C ASN A 536 -40.41 10.08 -22.09
N ASN A 537 -39.19 9.80 -22.59
CA ASN A 537 -38.83 8.49 -23.14
C ASN A 537 -37.36 8.12 -22.88
N LYS A 538 -37.12 6.82 -22.65
CA LYS A 538 -35.82 6.18 -22.36
C LYS A 538 -34.97 5.88 -23.61
N LYS A 539 -35.47 6.11 -24.83
CA LYS A 539 -34.81 5.71 -26.10
C LYS A 539 -33.36 6.21 -26.26
N ASP A 540 -33.01 7.34 -25.65
CA ASP A 540 -31.68 7.96 -25.74
C ASP A 540 -30.67 7.43 -24.71
N ILE A 541 -31.07 6.45 -23.89
CA ILE A 541 -30.24 5.85 -22.85
C ILE A 541 -30.16 4.35 -23.17
N LYS A 542 -28.97 3.86 -23.47
CA LYS A 542 -28.73 2.50 -23.94
C LYS A 542 -28.05 1.69 -22.85
N PHE A 543 -28.55 0.48 -22.62
CA PHE A 543 -27.90 -0.57 -21.87
C PHE A 543 -27.31 -1.57 -22.86
N VAL A 544 -25.99 -1.57 -23.03
CA VAL A 544 -25.29 -2.39 -24.02
C VAL A 544 -24.52 -3.48 -23.30
N VAL A 545 -24.66 -4.72 -23.75
CA VAL A 545 -23.95 -5.88 -23.19
C VAL A 545 -22.80 -6.25 -24.09
N ASN A 546 -21.60 -6.29 -23.51
CA ASN A 546 -20.39 -6.78 -24.13
C ASN A 546 -20.03 -8.12 -23.47
N LYS A 547 -20.35 -9.21 -24.16
CA LYS A 547 -20.00 -10.57 -23.76
C LYS A 547 -18.76 -11.02 -24.52
N ILE A 548 -17.73 -11.45 -23.80
CA ILE A 548 -16.49 -11.99 -24.40
C ILE A 548 -16.28 -13.42 -23.90
N GLY A 549 -16.05 -14.34 -24.83
CA GLY A 549 -15.66 -15.71 -24.52
C GLY A 549 -14.14 -15.84 -24.35
N TYR A 550 -13.71 -16.56 -23.32
CA TYR A 550 -12.31 -16.87 -23.04
C TYR A 550 -12.12 -18.39 -23.11
N LEU A 551 -11.51 -18.84 -24.19
CA LEU A 551 -11.18 -20.25 -24.40
C LEU A 551 -9.77 -20.53 -23.87
N PHE A 552 -9.69 -21.22 -22.75
CA PHE A 552 -8.44 -21.72 -22.17
C PHE A 552 -8.13 -23.10 -22.74
N VAL A 553 -6.92 -23.26 -23.24
CA VAL A 553 -6.46 -24.45 -23.96
C VAL A 553 -5.12 -24.90 -23.39
N SER A 554 -4.96 -26.19 -23.07
CA SER A 554 -3.67 -26.72 -22.65
C SER A 554 -2.72 -26.95 -23.84
N GLU A 555 -1.41 -26.92 -23.60
CA GLU A 555 -0.44 -27.32 -24.64
C GLU A 555 -0.67 -28.76 -25.12
N GLU A 556 -1.07 -29.66 -24.21
CA GLU A 556 -1.42 -31.05 -24.54
C GLU A 556 -2.60 -31.13 -25.52
N PHE A 557 -3.65 -30.34 -25.29
CA PHE A 557 -4.79 -30.25 -26.20
C PHE A 557 -4.37 -29.83 -27.60
N ILE A 558 -3.52 -28.80 -27.69
CA ILE A 558 -3.01 -28.29 -28.95
C ILE A 558 -2.25 -29.39 -29.68
N ASN A 559 -1.33 -30.07 -29.00
CA ASN A 559 -0.52 -31.13 -29.59
C ASN A 559 -1.37 -32.27 -30.15
N LYS A 560 -2.43 -32.67 -29.43
CA LYS A 560 -3.28 -33.79 -29.80
C LYS A 560 -4.34 -33.48 -30.87
N ASN A 561 -4.95 -32.29 -30.84
CA ASN A 561 -6.19 -32.02 -31.60
C ASN A 561 -6.06 -31.01 -32.74
N ILE A 562 -4.97 -30.23 -32.78
CA ILE A 562 -4.74 -29.26 -33.85
C ILE A 562 -3.78 -29.85 -34.88
N ASN A 563 -4.06 -29.84 -36.18
CA ASN A 563 -3.09 -30.32 -37.18
C ASN A 563 -2.43 -29.11 -37.86
N LEU A 564 -1.15 -28.89 -37.56
CA LEU A 564 -0.33 -27.82 -38.15
C LEU A 564 1.08 -28.38 -38.41
N ASP A 565 1.51 -28.34 -39.67
CA ASP A 565 2.83 -28.79 -40.12
C ASP A 565 3.89 -27.73 -39.83
N ASN A 566 4.24 -27.55 -38.55
CA ASN A 566 5.28 -26.61 -38.14
C ASN A 566 6.13 -27.19 -37.00
N SER A 567 7.46 -27.10 -37.10
CA SER A 567 8.40 -27.69 -36.15
C SER A 567 8.28 -27.12 -34.73
N ASN A 568 7.68 -25.93 -34.58
CA ASN A 568 7.34 -25.32 -33.30
C ASN A 568 5.88 -24.81 -33.26
N LYS A 569 4.95 -25.75 -33.40
CA LYS A 569 3.50 -25.55 -33.47
C LYS A 569 2.92 -24.63 -32.39
N ILE A 570 3.28 -24.82 -31.12
CA ILE A 570 2.75 -24.02 -30.00
C ILE A 570 3.18 -22.56 -30.14
N GLN A 571 4.46 -22.32 -30.42
CA GLN A 571 4.97 -20.95 -30.58
C GLN A 571 4.31 -20.25 -31.78
N TYR A 572 4.13 -20.98 -32.90
CA TYR A 572 3.44 -20.44 -34.07
C TYR A 572 2.01 -20.00 -33.76
N ILE A 573 1.26 -20.81 -33.00
CA ILE A 573 -0.10 -20.46 -32.57
C ILE A 573 -0.08 -19.23 -31.65
N ILE A 574 0.85 -19.16 -30.69
CA ILE A 574 0.97 -18.02 -29.76
C ILE A 574 1.21 -16.71 -30.52
N ASP A 575 2.13 -16.73 -31.49
CA ASP A 575 2.52 -15.55 -32.26
C ASP A 575 1.40 -15.05 -33.18
N ASN A 576 0.50 -15.95 -33.59
CA ASN A 576 -0.57 -15.70 -34.56
C ASN A 576 -1.98 -15.86 -33.97
N ILE A 577 -2.13 -15.86 -32.64
CA ILE A 577 -3.37 -16.28 -31.95
C ILE A 577 -4.61 -15.49 -32.34
N ASN A 578 -4.43 -14.24 -32.77
CA ASN A 578 -5.52 -13.35 -33.20
C ASN A 578 -5.74 -13.32 -34.72
N ASN A 579 -4.91 -14.01 -35.51
CA ASN A 579 -5.16 -14.15 -36.94
C ASN A 579 -6.44 -14.95 -37.15
N ILE A 580 -7.25 -14.53 -38.13
CA ILE A 580 -8.55 -15.15 -38.42
C ILE A 580 -8.40 -16.65 -38.70
N GLU A 581 -7.30 -17.04 -39.36
CA GLU A 581 -6.98 -18.44 -39.68
C GLU A 581 -6.79 -19.29 -38.42
N ILE A 582 -6.00 -18.80 -37.45
CA ILE A 582 -5.78 -19.51 -36.18
C ILE A 582 -7.05 -19.53 -35.36
N LYS A 583 -7.79 -18.42 -35.25
CA LYS A 583 -9.09 -18.40 -34.56
C LYS A 583 -10.07 -19.40 -35.16
N ASN A 584 -10.09 -19.56 -36.49
CA ASN A 584 -10.96 -20.51 -37.18
C ASN A 584 -10.61 -21.98 -36.87
N ILE A 585 -9.35 -22.30 -36.59
CA ILE A 585 -8.93 -23.63 -36.13
C ILE A 585 -9.57 -23.96 -34.76
N PHE A 586 -9.65 -23.00 -33.85
CA PHE A 586 -10.22 -23.20 -32.51
C PHE A 586 -11.74 -23.06 -32.44
N ARG A 587 -12.36 -22.46 -33.47
CA ARG A 587 -13.79 -22.17 -33.51
C ARG A 587 -14.70 -23.39 -33.31
N PRO A 588 -14.47 -24.57 -33.93
CA PRO A 588 -15.31 -25.74 -33.70
C PRO A 588 -15.32 -26.20 -32.23
N PHE A 589 -14.18 -26.09 -31.54
CA PHE A 589 -14.06 -26.46 -30.13
C PHE A 589 -14.75 -25.43 -29.22
N TYR A 590 -14.63 -24.15 -29.57
CA TYR A 590 -15.36 -23.07 -28.89
C TYR A 590 -16.87 -23.25 -29.02
N GLU A 591 -17.38 -23.51 -30.22
CA GLU A 591 -18.81 -23.74 -30.48
C GLU A 591 -19.35 -24.92 -29.68
N LYS A 592 -18.63 -26.05 -29.68
CA LYS A 592 -18.99 -27.21 -28.85
C LYS A 592 -19.06 -26.86 -27.35
N MET A 593 -18.11 -26.08 -26.85
CA MET A 593 -18.11 -25.65 -25.44
C MET A 593 -19.25 -24.70 -25.11
N ILE A 594 -19.68 -23.85 -26.05
CA ILE A 594 -20.88 -23.03 -25.87
C ILE A 594 -22.10 -23.93 -25.66
N GLU A 595 -22.26 -24.99 -26.46
CA GLU A 595 -23.40 -25.90 -26.33
C GLU A 595 -23.40 -26.63 -24.99
N GLU A 596 -22.26 -27.19 -24.59
CA GLU A 596 -22.12 -27.89 -23.31
C GLU A 596 -22.40 -26.96 -22.12
N ASN A 597 -21.88 -25.74 -22.13
CA ASN A 597 -22.14 -24.75 -21.07
C ASN A 597 -23.60 -24.30 -21.04
N TYR A 598 -24.23 -24.14 -22.21
CA TYR A 598 -25.65 -23.78 -22.30
C TYR A 598 -26.54 -24.90 -21.75
N HIS A 599 -26.25 -26.16 -22.05
CA HIS A 599 -26.97 -27.30 -21.47
C HIS A 599 -26.82 -27.39 -19.96
N LYS A 600 -25.61 -27.16 -19.43
CA LYS A 600 -25.38 -27.09 -17.97
C LYS A 600 -26.20 -25.98 -17.33
N LEU A 601 -26.22 -24.80 -17.93
CA LEU A 601 -26.99 -23.66 -17.43
C LEU A 601 -28.50 -23.97 -17.41
N ILE A 602 -29.04 -24.61 -18.46
CA ILE A 602 -30.45 -25.03 -18.48
C ILE A 602 -30.76 -26.02 -17.34
N LEU A 603 -29.88 -27.00 -17.13
CA LEU A 603 -30.05 -28.00 -16.07
C LEU A 603 -30.00 -27.37 -14.68
N GLU A 604 -29.15 -26.37 -14.47
CA GLU A 604 -29.03 -25.65 -13.19
C GLU A 604 -30.32 -24.90 -12.83
N TYR A 605 -31.06 -24.39 -13.84
CA TYR A 605 -32.28 -23.60 -13.65
C TYR A 605 -33.54 -24.32 -14.16
N SER A 606 -33.55 -25.66 -14.20
CA SER A 606 -34.64 -26.45 -14.79
C SER A 606 -36.01 -26.10 -14.21
N ASP A 607 -36.06 -25.82 -12.91
CA ASP A 607 -37.31 -25.63 -12.18
C ASP A 607 -37.98 -24.28 -12.48
N ASN A 608 -37.23 -23.27 -12.93
CA ASN A 608 -37.70 -21.90 -13.21
C ASN A 608 -37.18 -21.35 -14.55
N LEU A 609 -36.92 -22.24 -15.53
CA LEU A 609 -36.20 -21.89 -16.75
C LEU A 609 -36.88 -20.76 -17.54
N ASP A 610 -38.20 -20.84 -17.74
CA ASP A 610 -38.95 -19.85 -18.52
C ASP A 610 -38.92 -18.46 -17.86
N GLU A 611 -39.00 -18.40 -16.53
CA GLU A 611 -38.88 -17.15 -15.78
C GLU A 611 -37.48 -16.56 -15.93
N MET A 612 -36.43 -17.39 -15.85
CA MET A 612 -35.04 -16.97 -15.99
C MET A 612 -34.71 -16.51 -17.41
N ILE A 613 -35.22 -17.20 -18.44
CA ILE A 613 -35.05 -16.79 -19.84
C ILE A 613 -35.74 -15.43 -20.08
N ASN A 614 -36.96 -15.25 -19.58
CA ASN A 614 -37.69 -13.99 -19.75
C ASN A 614 -37.04 -12.83 -18.97
N SER A 615 -36.49 -13.11 -17.78
CA SER A 615 -35.88 -12.10 -16.92
C SER A 615 -34.45 -11.72 -17.35
N TYR A 616 -33.71 -12.69 -17.93
CA TYR A 616 -32.29 -12.55 -18.24
C TYR A 616 -31.95 -13.06 -19.67
N PRO A 617 -32.64 -12.57 -20.71
CA PRO A 617 -32.54 -13.13 -22.06
C PRO A 617 -31.11 -13.09 -22.60
N GLU A 618 -30.30 -12.13 -22.18
CA GLU A 618 -28.90 -11.96 -22.62
C GLU A 618 -27.94 -13.03 -22.07
N ILE A 619 -28.25 -13.61 -20.91
CA ILE A 619 -27.46 -14.70 -20.32
C ILE A 619 -27.79 -16.02 -21.03
N PHE A 620 -29.09 -16.25 -21.28
CA PHE A 620 -29.61 -17.46 -21.92
C PHE A 620 -29.60 -17.39 -23.46
N LYS A 621 -29.05 -16.33 -24.06
CA LYS A 621 -28.89 -16.25 -25.50
C LYS A 621 -27.71 -17.10 -25.96
N LYS A 622 -28.00 -18.08 -26.84
CA LYS A 622 -26.98 -18.89 -27.52
C LYS A 622 -26.34 -18.06 -28.64
N ASP A 623 -25.46 -17.13 -28.28
CA ASP A 623 -24.75 -16.30 -29.25
C ASP A 623 -23.50 -17.02 -29.77
N ILE A 624 -23.67 -17.76 -30.87
CA ILE A 624 -22.59 -18.49 -31.55
C ILE A 624 -21.54 -17.53 -32.17
N ASN A 625 -21.95 -16.28 -32.45
CA ASN A 625 -21.12 -15.26 -33.09
C ASN A 625 -20.36 -14.35 -32.10
N ILE A 626 -20.26 -14.70 -30.82
CA ILE A 626 -19.44 -13.93 -29.87
C ILE A 626 -17.98 -14.00 -30.27
N ASP A 627 -17.29 -12.86 -30.31
CA ASP A 627 -15.83 -12.84 -30.42
C ASP A 627 -15.20 -13.45 -29.17
N PHE A 628 -14.26 -14.36 -29.38
CA PHE A 628 -13.59 -15.07 -28.29
C PHE A 628 -12.08 -14.88 -28.35
N LYS A 629 -11.47 -14.94 -27.17
CA LYS A 629 -10.03 -14.87 -26.96
C LYS A 629 -9.51 -16.23 -26.55
N ILE A 630 -8.38 -16.64 -27.12
CA ILE A 630 -7.76 -17.93 -26.82
C ILE A 630 -6.58 -17.70 -25.87
N TYR A 631 -6.51 -18.51 -24.83
CA TYR A 631 -5.46 -18.50 -23.82
C TYR A 631 -4.82 -19.88 -23.74
N ILE A 632 -3.50 -19.93 -23.88
CA ILE A 632 -2.75 -21.18 -23.84
C ILE A 632 -2.14 -21.30 -22.45
N ASN A 633 -2.53 -22.36 -21.73
CA ASN A 633 -2.06 -22.61 -20.38
C ASN A 633 -0.96 -23.68 -20.40
N LYS A 634 0.24 -23.31 -19.93
CA LYS A 634 1.41 -24.21 -19.86
C LYS A 634 1.38 -25.12 -18.64
N ASN A 635 0.74 -24.68 -17.56
CA ASN A 635 0.78 -25.33 -16.25
C ASN A 635 -0.64 -25.55 -15.72
N LYS A 636 -1.30 -26.64 -16.11
CA LYS A 636 -2.44 -27.18 -15.36
C LYS A 636 -2.21 -28.65 -15.03
N SER A 637 -2.23 -28.93 -13.74
CA SER A 637 -2.36 -30.25 -13.11
C SER A 637 -3.82 -30.73 -13.00
N ASN A 638 -4.79 -29.92 -13.42
CA ASN A 638 -6.21 -30.29 -13.40
C ASN A 638 -6.61 -30.90 -14.74
N ASN A 639 -7.28 -32.06 -14.72
CA ASN A 639 -7.74 -32.91 -15.83
C ASN A 639 -8.58 -32.26 -16.95
N GLN A 640 -8.72 -30.93 -17.02
CA GLN A 640 -9.46 -30.22 -18.06
C GLN A 640 -8.52 -29.55 -19.06
N ASN A 641 -8.41 -30.18 -20.23
CA ASN A 641 -7.59 -29.74 -21.36
C ASN A 641 -8.18 -28.55 -22.15
N LEU A 642 -9.45 -28.24 -21.92
CA LEU A 642 -10.20 -27.15 -22.54
C LEU A 642 -11.18 -26.56 -21.52
N GLU A 643 -11.25 -25.24 -21.40
CA GLU A 643 -12.18 -24.56 -20.50
C GLU A 643 -12.69 -23.26 -21.16
N LEU A 644 -13.99 -23.00 -21.09
CA LEU A 644 -14.60 -21.78 -21.60
C LEU A 644 -15.18 -20.96 -20.44
N LYS A 645 -14.69 -19.73 -20.27
CA LYS A 645 -15.25 -18.75 -19.34
C LYS A 645 -15.81 -17.56 -20.09
N TYR A 646 -16.87 -16.96 -19.57
CA TYR A 646 -17.39 -15.70 -20.08
C TYR A 646 -17.02 -14.56 -19.15
N THR A 647 -16.83 -13.38 -19.73
CA THR A 647 -16.84 -12.13 -18.97
C THR A 647 -17.92 -11.24 -19.55
N TYR A 648 -18.76 -10.72 -18.67
CA TYR A 648 -19.81 -9.77 -19.00
C TYR A 648 -19.34 -8.38 -18.60
N LYS A 649 -19.46 -7.43 -19.52
CA LYS A 649 -19.36 -6.01 -19.23
C LYS A 649 -20.63 -5.34 -19.73
N PHE A 650 -21.19 -4.44 -18.94
CA PHE A 650 -22.34 -3.64 -19.36
C PHE A 650 -21.89 -2.19 -19.57
N HIS A 651 -22.44 -1.54 -20.58
CA HIS A 651 -22.22 -0.12 -20.81
C HIS A 651 -23.53 0.64 -20.74
N ILE A 652 -23.55 1.72 -19.98
CA ILE A 652 -24.63 2.71 -20.00
C ILE A 652 -24.14 3.88 -20.86
N ILE A 653 -24.80 4.09 -21.99
CA ILE A 653 -24.44 5.11 -22.98
C ILE A 653 -25.62 6.05 -23.15
N SER A 654 -25.37 7.35 -23.03
CA SER A 654 -26.38 8.37 -23.31
C SER A 654 -25.75 9.68 -23.78
N LYS A 655 -26.49 10.45 -24.58
CA LYS A 655 -26.10 11.80 -24.97
C LYS A 655 -26.18 12.81 -23.82
N TYR A 656 -26.80 12.44 -22.69
CA TYR A 656 -26.96 13.28 -21.50
C TYR A 656 -25.87 13.07 -20.44
N ILE A 657 -24.94 12.14 -20.68
CA ILE A 657 -23.74 11.93 -19.86
C ILE A 657 -22.51 12.15 -20.73
N LYS A 658 -21.42 12.62 -20.11
CA LYS A 658 -20.15 12.94 -20.78
C LYS A 658 -19.26 11.72 -20.99
N HIS A 659 -19.36 10.73 -20.08
CA HIS A 659 -18.59 9.51 -20.13
C HIS A 659 -19.52 8.29 -19.99
N ASN A 660 -19.19 7.23 -20.73
CA ASN A 660 -19.90 5.96 -20.61
C ASN A 660 -19.63 5.35 -19.23
N LEU A 661 -20.64 4.72 -18.64
CA LEU A 661 -20.45 3.92 -17.42
C LEU A 661 -20.13 2.49 -17.88
N GLU A 662 -18.93 1.98 -17.56
CA GLU A 662 -18.55 0.58 -17.79
C GLU A 662 -18.77 -0.20 -16.48
N LEU A 663 -19.66 -1.18 -16.50
CA LEU A 663 -20.00 -2.00 -15.35
C LEU A 663 -19.34 -3.37 -15.50
N PHE A 664 -18.63 -3.82 -14.47
CA PHE A 664 -18.06 -5.16 -14.40
C PHE A 664 -18.15 -5.73 -12.99
N SER A 665 -18.14 -7.07 -12.88
CA SER A 665 -18.21 -7.76 -11.59
C SER A 665 -16.84 -8.26 -11.12
N ILE A 666 -16.69 -8.33 -9.80
CA ILE A 666 -15.58 -8.99 -9.11
C ILE A 666 -16.14 -10.03 -8.13
N ILE A 667 -15.34 -11.06 -7.88
CA ILE A 667 -15.68 -12.17 -6.96
C ILE A 667 -15.07 -11.94 -5.57
N ASN A 668 -14.05 -11.07 -5.47
CA ASN A 668 -13.34 -10.77 -4.22
C ASN A 668 -14.28 -10.19 -3.14
N GLU A 669 -13.93 -10.45 -1.87
CA GLU A 669 -14.69 -9.96 -0.71
C GLU A 669 -14.71 -8.43 -0.60
N ASP A 670 -13.62 -7.77 -1.02
CA ASP A 670 -13.45 -6.31 -0.98
C ASP A 670 -13.04 -5.76 -2.36
N PHE A 671 -13.45 -4.53 -2.67
CA PHE A 671 -13.10 -3.83 -3.90
C PHE A 671 -11.58 -3.65 -4.06
N PHE A 672 -10.84 -3.45 -2.96
CA PHE A 672 -9.39 -3.34 -3.02
C PHE A 672 -8.70 -4.62 -3.48
N GLY A 673 -9.35 -5.78 -3.43
CA GLY A 673 -8.81 -7.00 -4.02
C GLY A 673 -8.51 -6.89 -5.52
N VAL A 674 -9.21 -5.96 -6.22
CA VAL A 674 -8.97 -5.64 -7.62
C VAL A 674 -8.37 -4.24 -7.80
N VAL A 675 -8.83 -3.23 -7.05
CA VAL A 675 -8.38 -1.85 -7.21
C VAL A 675 -6.87 -1.68 -6.94
N THR A 676 -6.28 -2.42 -5.99
CA THR A 676 -4.82 -2.35 -5.74
C THR A 676 -3.99 -2.90 -6.89
N ASN A 677 -4.60 -3.69 -7.77
CA ASN A 677 -3.98 -4.29 -8.95
C ASN A 677 -4.12 -3.44 -10.21
N PHE A 678 -4.82 -2.31 -10.14
CA PHE A 678 -4.87 -1.37 -11.26
C PHE A 678 -3.47 -0.86 -11.63
N HIS A 679 -3.30 -0.63 -12.94
CA HIS A 679 -1.99 -0.45 -13.55
C HIS A 679 -1.15 0.64 -12.91
N MET A 680 -1.77 1.78 -12.60
CA MET A 680 -1.07 2.95 -12.06
C MET A 680 -1.58 3.29 -10.66
N PRO A 681 -0.70 3.64 -9.71
CA PRO A 681 -1.08 4.14 -8.39
C PRO A 681 -2.15 5.24 -8.38
N CYS A 682 -2.08 6.20 -9.31
CA CYS A 682 -3.05 7.31 -9.37
C CYS A 682 -4.51 6.91 -9.62
N VAL A 683 -4.80 5.64 -9.95
CA VAL A 683 -6.16 5.09 -10.07
C VAL A 683 -6.53 4.10 -8.94
N ARG A 684 -5.65 3.84 -7.97
CA ARG A 684 -5.86 2.87 -6.87
C ARG A 684 -6.69 3.46 -5.72
N ALA A 685 -7.87 3.94 -6.06
CA ALA A 685 -8.86 4.45 -5.14
C ALA A 685 -10.26 4.03 -5.60
N TYR A 686 -11.25 4.07 -4.71
CA TYR A 686 -12.64 3.89 -5.13
C TYR A 686 -13.60 4.69 -4.25
N TYR A 687 -14.79 4.95 -4.78
CA TYR A 687 -15.94 5.57 -4.10
C TYR A 687 -17.07 4.55 -3.94
N ASN A 688 -17.60 4.35 -2.72
CA ASN A 688 -18.71 3.42 -2.47
C ASN A 688 -20.05 4.11 -2.20
N GLY A 689 -20.27 5.32 -2.72
CA GLY A 689 -21.49 6.09 -2.45
C GLY A 689 -21.51 6.84 -1.11
N ASN A 690 -20.68 6.43 -0.13
CA ASN A 690 -20.56 7.13 1.15
C ASN A 690 -19.22 7.87 1.27
N ASN A 691 -18.12 7.21 0.92
CA ASN A 691 -16.79 7.78 1.08
C ASN A 691 -15.85 7.31 -0.04
N VAL A 692 -14.73 8.02 -0.21
CA VAL A 692 -13.65 7.65 -1.11
C VAL A 692 -12.50 7.09 -0.29
N TYR A 693 -11.98 5.94 -0.70
CA TYR A 693 -10.87 5.25 -0.06
C TYR A 693 -9.66 5.21 -0.98
N LEU A 694 -8.48 5.49 -0.43
CA LEU A 694 -7.23 5.60 -1.18
C LEU A 694 -6.16 4.70 -0.57
N THR A 695 -5.37 4.06 -1.43
CA THR A 695 -4.15 3.38 -1.01
C THR A 695 -3.02 4.40 -0.75
N PRO A 696 -1.99 4.03 0.04
CA PRO A 696 -0.78 4.82 0.22
C PRO A 696 -0.11 5.19 -1.12
N SER A 697 -0.02 4.24 -2.06
CA SER A 697 0.54 4.50 -3.40
C SER A 697 -0.29 5.50 -4.21
N CYS A 698 -1.62 5.49 -4.07
CA CYS A 698 -2.50 6.49 -4.70
C CYS A 698 -2.23 7.89 -4.15
N ILE A 699 -2.15 8.04 -2.83
CA ILE A 699 -1.80 9.29 -2.17
C ILE A 699 -0.41 9.77 -2.61
N THR A 700 0.58 8.88 -2.66
CA THR A 700 1.92 9.16 -3.19
C THR A 700 1.83 9.79 -4.59
N ALA A 701 1.07 9.20 -5.50
CA ALA A 701 0.94 9.72 -6.86
C ALA A 701 0.27 11.10 -6.90
N HIS A 702 -0.76 11.32 -6.08
CA HIS A 702 -1.46 12.61 -6.02
C HIS A 702 -0.64 13.73 -5.35
N LEU A 703 0.25 13.40 -4.41
CA LEU A 703 1.09 14.38 -3.71
C LEU A 703 2.43 14.67 -4.42
N THR A 704 2.88 13.78 -5.31
CA THR A 704 4.19 13.90 -5.98
C THR A 704 4.10 13.98 -7.50
N TYR A 705 2.91 13.78 -8.08
CA TYR A 705 2.69 13.63 -9.52
C TYR A 705 3.54 12.50 -10.15
N MET A 706 3.95 11.53 -9.34
CA MET A 706 4.78 10.40 -9.77
C MET A 706 4.17 9.09 -9.28
N ASN A 707 3.96 8.17 -10.21
CA ASN A 707 3.62 6.79 -9.88
C ASN A 707 4.88 6.07 -9.40
N ILE A 708 4.84 5.57 -8.16
CA ILE A 708 5.97 4.89 -7.51
C ILE A 708 6.29 3.54 -8.15
N ASP A 709 5.27 2.85 -8.64
CA ASP A 709 5.33 1.58 -9.33
C ASP A 709 4.35 1.55 -10.52
N TYR A 710 4.28 0.40 -11.20
CA TYR A 710 3.16 0.05 -12.06
C TYR A 710 2.91 -1.46 -11.99
N LYS A 711 1.66 -1.87 -12.16
CA LYS A 711 1.22 -3.28 -12.18
C LYS A 711 0.61 -3.59 -13.53
N TYR A 712 1.41 -4.03 -14.49
CA TYR A 712 0.86 -4.40 -15.79
C TYR A 712 0.24 -5.81 -15.71
N ILE A 713 -1.08 -5.87 -15.78
CA ILE A 713 -1.85 -7.10 -16.00
C ILE A 713 -2.07 -7.21 -17.51
N THR A 714 -2.02 -8.42 -18.05
CA THR A 714 -2.19 -8.66 -19.48
C THR A 714 -3.42 -7.94 -20.05
N GLY A 715 -3.22 -7.10 -21.07
CA GLY A 715 -4.25 -6.25 -21.67
C GLY A 715 -4.03 -6.02 -23.16
N THR A 716 -5.04 -5.50 -23.85
CA THR A 716 -4.95 -5.14 -25.28
C THR A 716 -4.18 -3.85 -25.53
N LYS A 717 -4.08 -2.98 -24.52
CA LYS A 717 -3.30 -1.74 -24.56
C LYS A 717 -1.93 -1.98 -23.97
N ASP A 718 -0.89 -1.56 -24.67
CA ASP A 718 0.47 -1.76 -24.21
C ASP A 718 0.85 -0.86 -23.03
N PRO A 719 1.87 -1.24 -22.23
CA PRO A 719 2.32 -0.45 -21.08
C PRO A 719 2.74 0.98 -21.45
N CYS A 720 3.33 1.20 -22.63
CA CYS A 720 3.81 2.52 -23.04
C CYS A 720 2.63 3.47 -23.28
N GLU A 721 1.55 2.99 -23.88
CA GLU A 721 0.31 3.74 -24.07
C GLU A 721 -0.31 4.16 -22.71
N ILE A 722 -0.37 3.24 -21.74
CA ILE A 722 -0.91 3.53 -20.41
C ILE A 722 -0.07 4.58 -19.67
N ILE A 723 1.26 4.45 -19.72
CA ILE A 723 2.18 5.39 -19.09
C ILE A 723 2.08 6.77 -19.75
N ASN A 724 2.09 6.84 -21.09
CA ASN A 724 1.96 8.09 -21.83
C ASN A 724 0.61 8.78 -21.58
N LYS A 725 -0.50 8.01 -21.53
CA LYS A 725 -1.83 8.54 -21.19
C LYS A 725 -1.85 9.19 -19.81
N ASN A 726 -1.22 8.58 -18.81
CA ASN A 726 -1.14 9.16 -17.46
C ASN A 726 -0.16 10.34 -17.39
N ARG A 727 0.92 10.31 -18.19
CA ARG A 727 1.82 11.46 -18.31
C ARG A 727 1.17 12.66 -18.95
N LEU A 728 0.33 12.46 -19.98
CA LEU A 728 -0.53 13.49 -20.57
C LEU A 728 -1.45 14.13 -19.53
N ARG A 729 -1.92 13.34 -18.55
CA ARG A 729 -2.71 13.80 -17.40
C ARG A 729 -1.87 14.44 -16.30
N GLY A 730 -0.55 14.49 -16.46
CA GLY A 730 0.40 15.13 -15.56
C GLY A 730 1.14 14.20 -14.60
N PHE A 731 0.89 12.89 -14.63
CA PHE A 731 1.54 11.92 -13.73
C PHE A 731 2.67 11.16 -14.42
N GLY A 732 3.89 11.28 -13.90
CA GLY A 732 5.03 10.49 -14.36
C GLY A 732 5.06 9.08 -13.79
N THR A 733 6.07 8.30 -14.17
CA THR A 733 6.30 6.94 -13.68
C THR A 733 7.79 6.68 -13.55
N TRP A 734 8.23 6.09 -12.45
CA TRP A 734 9.63 5.67 -12.30
C TRP A 734 9.91 4.43 -13.15
N LEU A 735 10.81 4.59 -14.12
CA LEU A 735 11.23 3.56 -15.08
C LEU A 735 12.73 3.28 -14.98
N ASN A 736 13.15 2.07 -15.30
CA ASN A 736 14.58 1.76 -15.41
C ASN A 736 15.15 2.19 -16.78
N LYS A 737 16.46 2.07 -16.94
CA LYS A 737 17.17 2.46 -18.18
C LYS A 737 16.59 1.82 -19.44
N ASN A 738 16.25 0.53 -19.40
CA ASN A 738 15.75 -0.21 -20.57
C ASN A 738 14.33 0.23 -20.92
N GLU A 739 13.48 0.41 -19.91
CA GLU A 739 12.12 0.91 -20.06
C GLU A 739 12.11 2.35 -20.62
N ILE A 740 13.00 3.22 -20.14
CA ILE A 740 13.16 4.58 -20.65
C ILE A 740 13.56 4.56 -22.13
N GLN A 741 14.53 3.72 -22.50
CA GLN A 741 14.94 3.57 -23.91
C GLN A 741 13.79 3.09 -24.80
N LEU A 742 12.98 2.15 -24.29
CA LEU A 742 11.79 1.68 -24.99
C LEU A 742 10.74 2.79 -25.14
N MET A 743 10.48 3.56 -24.07
CA MET A 743 9.56 4.71 -24.10
C MET A 743 10.00 5.77 -25.11
N ILE A 744 11.30 6.10 -25.16
CA ILE A 744 11.83 7.08 -26.12
C ILE A 744 11.54 6.60 -27.54
N LYS A 745 11.91 5.35 -27.86
CA LYS A 745 11.67 4.80 -29.21
C LYS A 745 10.19 4.70 -29.54
N TYR A 746 9.36 4.31 -28.58
CA TYR A 746 7.90 4.27 -28.74
C TYR A 746 7.37 5.67 -29.10
N CYS A 747 7.71 6.68 -28.30
CA CYS A 747 7.26 8.06 -28.51
C CYS A 747 7.79 8.63 -29.84
N SER A 748 8.99 8.28 -30.28
CA SER A 748 9.55 8.77 -31.56
C SER A 748 8.98 8.09 -32.80
N ASN A 749 8.34 6.92 -32.67
CA ASN A 749 7.86 6.12 -33.81
C ASN A 749 6.34 6.00 -33.90
N VAL A 750 5.62 6.05 -32.78
CA VAL A 750 4.15 6.00 -32.78
C VAL A 750 3.62 7.39 -33.18
N PRO A 751 2.87 7.51 -34.30
CA PRO A 751 2.56 8.81 -34.90
C PRO A 751 1.91 9.81 -33.92
N TYR A 752 0.96 9.34 -33.11
CA TYR A 752 0.27 10.17 -32.13
C TYR A 752 1.24 10.79 -31.11
N TRP A 753 2.10 9.97 -30.49
CA TRP A 753 3.05 10.43 -29.48
C TRP A 753 4.20 11.23 -30.09
N LYS A 754 4.66 10.86 -31.29
CA LYS A 754 5.70 11.59 -32.02
C LYS A 754 5.28 13.03 -32.30
N ASN A 755 4.01 13.24 -32.61
CA ASN A 755 3.48 14.58 -32.85
C ASN A 755 3.42 15.45 -31.57
N LEU A 756 3.39 14.83 -30.39
CA LEU A 756 3.34 15.52 -29.09
C LEU A 756 4.72 15.77 -28.48
N TYR A 757 5.67 14.85 -28.72
CA TYR A 757 7.04 14.95 -28.24
C TYR A 757 7.96 15.38 -29.39
N SER A 758 8.30 16.67 -29.44
CA SER A 758 9.13 17.21 -30.52
C SER A 758 10.56 16.64 -30.50
N ASP A 759 11.24 16.63 -29.34
CA ASP A 759 12.61 16.05 -29.18
C ASP A 759 12.99 15.66 -27.73
N TYR A 760 12.48 16.35 -26.69
CA TYR A 760 12.85 16.09 -25.29
C TYR A 760 11.75 15.31 -24.56
N ILE A 761 12.02 14.04 -24.24
CA ILE A 761 11.04 13.10 -23.69
C ILE A 761 11.29 12.80 -22.20
N VAL A 762 12.48 13.02 -21.65
CA VAL A 762 12.78 12.67 -20.25
C VAL A 762 12.71 13.87 -19.32
N GLY A 763 12.70 13.62 -18.01
CA GLY A 763 12.59 14.66 -16.98
C GLY A 763 11.19 15.26 -16.85
N PRO A 764 11.01 16.21 -15.91
CA PRO A 764 9.75 16.90 -15.69
C PRO A 764 9.41 17.79 -16.89
N ILE A 765 8.15 17.74 -17.35
CA ILE A 765 7.71 18.47 -18.54
C ILE A 765 6.98 19.75 -18.16
N SER A 766 7.46 20.90 -18.64
CA SER A 766 6.81 22.20 -18.41
C SER A 766 5.34 22.20 -18.85
N LEU A 767 4.47 22.88 -18.10
CA LEU A 767 3.05 23.08 -18.44
C LEU A 767 2.85 23.76 -19.81
N ASN A 768 3.87 24.41 -20.36
CA ASN A 768 3.85 25.03 -21.69
C ASN A 768 4.22 24.07 -22.82
N HIS A 769 4.66 22.86 -22.50
CA HIS A 769 5.01 21.83 -23.48
C HIS A 769 3.78 21.41 -24.30
N LYS A 770 3.98 21.02 -25.57
CA LYS A 770 2.92 20.64 -26.50
C LYS A 770 2.01 19.53 -25.94
N LEU A 771 2.59 18.59 -25.19
CA LEU A 771 1.87 17.55 -24.45
C LEU A 771 0.70 18.10 -23.61
N PHE A 772 0.85 19.26 -22.96
CA PHE A 772 -0.14 19.81 -22.04
C PHE A 772 -0.98 20.95 -22.61
N ARG A 773 -0.78 21.32 -23.87
CA ARG A 773 -1.57 22.41 -24.48
C ARG A 773 -2.98 21.89 -24.80
N PRO A 774 -4.05 22.60 -24.37
CA PRO A 774 -5.40 22.27 -24.79
C PRO A 774 -5.49 22.25 -26.31
N ARG A 775 -6.11 21.21 -26.86
CA ARG A 775 -6.32 21.02 -28.29
C ARG A 775 -7.73 21.49 -28.64
N LEU A 776 -7.85 22.20 -29.76
CA LEU A 776 -9.08 22.91 -30.09
C LEU A 776 -10.28 21.95 -30.23
N TYR A 777 -10.25 20.88 -31.04
CA TYR A 777 -11.39 19.94 -31.15
C TYR A 777 -11.05 18.56 -31.77
N ASN A 778 -9.97 17.90 -31.33
CA ASN A 778 -9.83 16.43 -31.42
C ASN A 778 -8.54 15.98 -30.75
N ILE A 779 -8.59 14.93 -29.92
CA ILE A 779 -7.37 14.36 -29.34
C ILE A 779 -6.42 13.90 -30.46
N ASP A 780 -6.99 13.38 -31.55
CA ASP A 780 -6.28 12.73 -32.67
C ASP A 780 -5.82 13.69 -33.80
N TYR A 781 -6.17 14.98 -33.75
CA TYR A 781 -5.80 15.96 -34.79
C TYR A 781 -5.09 17.18 -34.20
N ASN A 782 -3.79 17.32 -34.50
CA ASN A 782 -3.11 18.62 -34.49
C ASN A 782 -3.23 19.23 -35.88
N VAL A 783 -4.05 20.27 -36.06
CA VAL A 783 -4.04 21.07 -37.28
C VAL A 783 -2.93 22.10 -37.16
N GLU A 784 -1.70 21.72 -37.52
CA GLU A 784 -0.61 22.69 -37.75
C GLU A 784 -0.45 23.04 -39.23
N ASN A 785 -1.35 22.60 -40.12
CA ASN A 785 -1.30 22.94 -41.54
C ASN A 785 -2.70 23.21 -42.11
N GLN A 786 -3.13 24.47 -42.14
CA GLN A 786 -3.93 25.02 -43.26
C GLN A 786 -3.60 26.51 -43.44
N ASN A 787 -2.65 26.78 -44.33
CA ASN A 787 -2.72 27.99 -45.15
C ASN A 787 -3.85 27.77 -46.17
N SER A 788 -4.84 28.67 -46.17
CA SER A 788 -5.65 29.16 -47.30
C SER A 788 -7.16 29.26 -46.98
N ASN A 789 -7.60 30.52 -46.98
CA ASN A 789 -8.94 31.04 -47.26
C ASN A 789 -10.06 30.01 -47.52
N SER A 790 -11.01 29.91 -46.58
CA SER A 790 -12.43 29.95 -46.91
C SER A 790 -13.26 30.29 -45.67
N ASP A 791 -14.18 31.22 -45.86
CA ASP A 791 -14.95 31.92 -44.85
C ASP A 791 -15.97 31.05 -44.09
N ASN A 792 -16.29 31.53 -42.89
CA ASN A 792 -17.43 31.18 -42.04
C ASN A 792 -17.33 29.93 -41.15
N LEU A 793 -16.44 30.00 -40.16
CA LEU A 793 -16.81 29.74 -38.76
C LEU A 793 -16.08 30.78 -37.90
N GLN A 794 -16.81 31.78 -37.38
CA GLN A 794 -16.30 32.66 -36.33
C GLN A 794 -16.09 31.84 -35.04
N LEU A 795 -14.99 31.09 -34.99
CA LEU A 795 -14.45 30.46 -33.79
C LEU A 795 -13.33 31.35 -33.28
N ASN A 796 -13.71 32.46 -32.64
CA ASN A 796 -12.79 33.39 -32.00
C ASN A 796 -11.95 32.66 -30.94
N ASP A 797 -10.71 32.31 -31.29
CA ASP A 797 -9.47 32.68 -30.57
C ASP A 797 -9.39 32.45 -29.03
N LYS A 798 -10.11 31.46 -28.47
CA LYS A 798 -10.13 31.24 -27.01
C LYS A 798 -8.81 30.71 -26.41
N TYR A 799 -7.99 29.96 -27.15
CA TYR A 799 -6.84 29.23 -26.58
C TYR A 799 -5.44 29.67 -27.07
N ASN A 800 -5.33 30.37 -28.20
CA ASN A 800 -4.02 30.69 -28.80
C ASN A 800 -3.35 31.95 -28.22
N ASN A 801 -4.12 32.85 -27.58
CA ASN A 801 -3.60 34.09 -26.97
C ASN A 801 -3.50 33.98 -25.44
N ILE A 802 -2.99 32.88 -24.90
CA ILE A 802 -2.62 32.80 -23.48
C ILE A 802 -1.19 33.29 -23.35
N ASN A 803 -1.02 34.58 -23.03
CA ASN A 803 0.24 35.10 -22.53
C ASN A 803 0.44 34.55 -21.11
N LEU A 804 0.99 33.34 -21.02
CA LEU A 804 1.43 32.75 -19.75
C LEU A 804 2.66 33.53 -19.33
N GLY A 805 2.45 34.71 -18.72
CA GLY A 805 3.52 35.48 -18.11
C GLY A 805 4.40 34.53 -17.33
N ASP A 806 5.72 34.62 -17.56
CA ASP A 806 6.72 33.63 -17.18
C ASP A 806 6.33 32.91 -15.89
N VAL A 807 5.82 31.70 -16.03
CA VAL A 807 5.58 30.80 -14.90
C VAL A 807 6.97 30.34 -14.48
N ILE A 808 7.65 31.20 -13.75
CA ILE A 808 8.98 30.96 -13.25
C ILE A 808 8.85 29.78 -12.29
N TYR A 809 9.56 28.69 -12.60
CA TYR A 809 10.01 27.72 -11.61
C TYR A 809 10.81 28.50 -10.57
N LYS A 810 10.13 29.01 -9.55
CA LYS A 810 10.79 29.47 -8.34
C LYS A 810 10.80 28.25 -7.44
N PRO A 811 11.97 27.63 -7.17
CA PRO A 811 12.12 26.74 -6.03
C PRO A 811 11.97 27.62 -4.78
N ASN A 812 10.75 28.04 -4.49
CA ASN A 812 10.46 28.77 -3.29
C ASN A 812 10.49 27.74 -2.17
N LYS A 813 11.30 28.06 -1.16
CA LYS A 813 11.30 27.44 0.17
C LYS A 813 9.90 27.62 0.77
N ILE A 814 8.94 26.82 0.32
CA ILE A 814 7.64 26.74 0.98
C ILE A 814 7.89 25.82 2.17
N ILE A 815 7.70 26.39 3.35
CA ILE A 815 8.24 26.01 4.66
C ILE A 815 9.51 26.80 4.95
N PRO A 816 9.52 27.66 5.98
CA PRO A 816 10.73 28.36 6.38
C PRO A 816 11.82 27.33 6.62
N LYS A 817 12.92 27.43 5.86
CA LYS A 817 14.19 26.85 6.29
C LYS A 817 14.53 27.55 7.59
N VAL A 818 14.12 26.98 8.71
CA VAL A 818 14.71 27.31 10.00
C VAL A 818 16.10 26.70 9.97
N THR A 819 17.01 27.41 9.30
CA THR A 819 18.44 27.19 9.44
C THR A 819 18.82 27.69 10.82
N ASN A 820 18.67 26.84 11.82
CA ASN A 820 19.46 26.97 13.04
C ASN A 820 20.73 26.15 12.86
N ASN A 821 21.88 26.78 13.11
CA ASN A 821 23.22 26.27 12.76
C ASN A 821 23.61 24.93 13.43
N LEU A 822 22.78 24.40 14.34
CA LEU A 822 23.07 23.16 15.09
C LEU A 822 22.60 21.88 14.39
N ILE A 823 21.48 21.91 13.67
CA ILE A 823 20.91 20.71 13.01
C ILE A 823 20.56 21.02 11.56
N ASN A 824 21.21 20.31 10.65
CA ASN A 824 20.86 20.38 9.23
C ASN A 824 19.77 19.36 8.89
N PHE A 825 18.50 19.77 9.02
CA PHE A 825 17.36 18.91 8.73
C PHE A 825 17.29 18.42 7.28
N SER A 826 17.91 19.10 6.31
CA SER A 826 17.92 18.62 4.92
C SER A 826 18.83 17.40 4.72
N LYS A 827 19.72 17.10 5.67
CA LYS A 827 20.55 15.88 5.67
C LYS A 827 19.88 14.70 6.34
N LEU A 828 18.71 14.89 6.95
CA LEU A 828 17.95 13.81 7.58
C LEU A 828 17.01 13.20 6.55
N LEU A 829 17.31 11.95 6.21
CA LEU A 829 16.57 11.16 5.24
C LEU A 829 16.27 9.81 5.87
N ALA A 830 15.10 9.27 5.60
CA ALA A 830 14.80 7.88 5.95
C ALA A 830 15.38 6.89 4.94
N ILE A 831 15.70 7.34 3.72
CA ILE A 831 16.26 6.52 2.65
C ILE A 831 17.52 7.19 2.11
N ASP A 832 18.63 6.45 2.02
CA ASP A 832 19.90 6.96 1.48
C ASP A 832 19.97 6.89 -0.06
N SER A 833 21.05 7.41 -0.63
CA SER A 833 21.28 7.37 -2.08
C SER A 833 21.46 5.95 -2.64
N TRP A 834 21.78 4.96 -1.79
CA TRP A 834 21.83 3.55 -2.15
C TRP A 834 20.44 2.87 -2.14
N GLY A 835 19.39 3.59 -1.72
CA GLY A 835 18.03 3.05 -1.58
C GLY A 835 17.84 2.23 -0.31
N ARG A 836 18.72 2.36 0.69
CA ARG A 836 18.62 1.68 1.99
C ARG A 836 17.89 2.55 2.99
N ILE A 837 17.13 1.92 3.87
CA ILE A 837 16.49 2.60 4.99
C ILE A 837 17.57 2.95 6.03
N ILE A 838 17.60 4.22 6.44
CA ILE A 838 18.55 4.74 7.44
C ILE A 838 17.91 4.59 8.83
N PRO A 839 18.66 4.13 9.84
CA PRO A 839 18.18 4.10 11.21
C PRO A 839 17.62 5.43 11.71
N VAL A 840 16.47 5.38 12.39
CA VAL A 840 15.84 6.59 12.93
C VAL A 840 16.69 7.20 14.05
N LYS A 841 16.93 8.52 13.99
CA LYS A 841 17.68 9.26 15.01
C LYS A 841 16.74 9.84 16.07
N LYS A 842 16.22 9.01 16.97
CA LYS A 842 15.21 9.43 17.98
C LYS A 842 15.60 10.67 18.82
N TRP A 843 16.89 10.82 19.15
CA TRP A 843 17.39 11.96 19.93
C TRP A 843 17.01 13.33 19.33
N ILE A 844 16.76 13.38 18.02
CA ILE A 844 16.39 14.62 17.34
C ILE A 844 15.01 15.14 17.72
N ILE A 845 14.09 14.25 18.15
CA ILE A 845 12.73 14.62 18.52
C ILE A 845 12.76 15.57 19.71
N LEU A 846 13.44 15.17 20.80
CA LEU A 846 13.56 15.98 22.00
C LEU A 846 14.42 17.23 21.75
N THR A 847 15.51 17.09 20.99
CA THR A 847 16.39 18.22 20.67
C THR A 847 15.64 19.31 19.90
N THR A 848 14.83 18.92 18.91
CA THR A 848 14.02 19.86 18.14
C THR A 848 13.00 20.57 19.02
N TRP A 849 12.37 19.88 19.97
CA TRP A 849 11.44 20.52 20.91
C TRP A 849 12.13 21.59 21.76
N ASN A 850 13.26 21.25 22.36
CA ASN A 850 14.01 22.16 23.22
C ASN A 850 14.47 23.39 22.42
N MET A 851 14.98 23.20 21.20
CA MET A 851 15.44 24.31 20.35
C MET A 851 14.37 25.35 20.01
N TYR A 852 13.09 24.97 19.91
CA TYR A 852 12.00 25.87 19.52
C TYR A 852 11.27 26.50 20.71
N ASN A 853 11.53 26.03 21.94
CA ASN A 853 10.81 26.46 23.13
C ASN A 853 11.74 26.87 24.30
N GLU A 854 13.07 26.77 24.15
CA GLU A 854 14.09 27.31 25.08
C GLU A 854 14.70 28.64 24.56
N ILE A 855 14.13 29.23 23.50
CA ILE A 855 14.31 30.64 23.08
C ILE A 855 13.02 31.36 23.44
#